data_AF-A0A218WG85-F1
#
_entry.id   AF-A0A218WG85-F1
#
_cell.length_a   1.000
_cell.length_b   1.000
_cell.length_c   1.000
_cell.angle_alpha   90.00
_cell.angle_beta   90.00
_cell.angle_gamma   90.00
#
_symmetry.space_group_name_H-M   'P 1'
#
loop_
_entity.id
_entity.type
_entity.pdbx_description
1 polymer ?
#
loop_
_entity_poly.entity_id
_entity_poly.type
_entity_poly.pdbx_seq_one_letter_code
_entity_poly.pdbx_strand_id
1 'polypeptide(L)'
;MALGRLWAVPLIHIVLLLGLCSADDPFVFFDFKVSYITASPLGVPQQVIAINDKFPGPPINVTTNNNVVVNVHNKLDESLLMHWSGIQQRRSSWQDGVLGTNCPIPSKWNWTYQFQVKDQIGSFFYFPSINFQRAAGGYGGFIINNRPIIPIPFATPDGDIVILIGDWYIRNHTDLRKSLNGGKDLGMPDGVLINGKGPYQYNTTLVPEGIDYETITVHPGKTYRIRVHNVGISTSLNFRIQNHNLLLVESEGSYTVQQNYTSLDIHVGQSYSFLVTMDQNASSDYYIVASARFVNESLWQRVTGVGILHYTNSKGKASGPLPDAPDDEFDKTYSMNQARSIRWNVTASGARPNPQGSFRYGSINVTEVYVLRNTPHVTVNGKRRATLSGISYVNPTTPIRLADQYKLKGVYKLDFPNKPLTGSAKMESSVINGTFRGFMEVIFQNNDTKMHSYHMSGYAFFVVGMDYGEWTDNSRGTYNKWDGIARTTVQVYPGAWTAILVSLDNVGVWNLRTENLDSWYLGQETYVRIVNPEATNKTELPIPDNALFCGKLQHLQTPQDISSATTFGGNRLSFVFTLLMILSSPLPPSPAMAALTSIATLSPKSVAVPYQPQKLLRLSPKPALISCRLDSSSDKSHESKNWRTLVSTALAAAVISFSSSLPANADLNKYEAETRGEFGIGSAAQYGSADLRKAVHVNENLRRANFTAADMRESDFSGSTFNGAYLEKAVAYKANFTGADLSDTLMDRMVLNEANLTNAVLVRSVLTRSDLGGAIIEGADFSDAVLDLTQKQALCKYASGMNPITGVSTRKSLGCGNNRRNAYGSPSSPLLSAPPQKLLDRDGFCDPSTGLCDATK
;
A
#
# COMPACT_ATOMS: atom_id res chain seq x y z
N MET A 1 -0.05 -27.44 66.23
CA MET A 1 -0.09 -27.51 64.75
C MET A 1 -0.26 -26.08 64.17
N ALA A 2 0.77 -25.23 64.21
CA ALA A 2 0.60 -23.78 63.99
C ALA A 2 1.61 -23.12 63.02
N LEU A 3 2.50 -23.87 62.36
CA LEU A 3 3.44 -23.30 61.36
C LEU A 3 3.02 -23.53 59.89
N GLY A 4 2.10 -24.47 59.61
CA GLY A 4 1.76 -24.87 58.24
C GLY A 4 0.82 -23.93 57.47
N ARG A 5 0.17 -22.95 58.13
CA ARG A 5 -0.85 -22.10 57.49
C ARG A 5 -0.33 -20.75 56.95
N LEU A 6 0.87 -20.30 57.33
CA LEU A 6 1.43 -19.02 56.84
C LEU A 6 2.01 -19.09 55.41
N TRP A 7 2.30 -20.28 54.89
CA TRP A 7 2.85 -20.44 53.53
C TRP A 7 1.80 -20.65 52.44
N ALA A 8 0.56 -21.00 52.80
CA ALA A 8 -0.51 -21.26 51.82
C ALA A 8 -1.02 -20.00 51.12
N VAL A 9 -1.17 -18.88 51.86
CA VAL A 9 -1.66 -17.60 51.33
C VAL A 9 -0.72 -17.00 50.26
N PRO A 10 0.61 -16.85 50.49
CA PRO A 10 1.50 -16.36 49.44
C PRO A 10 1.59 -17.33 48.25
N LEU A 11 1.48 -18.65 48.46
CA LEU A 11 1.46 -19.61 47.35
C LEU A 11 0.20 -19.45 46.47
N ILE A 12 -0.98 -19.25 47.08
CA ILE A 12 -2.22 -18.97 46.37
C ILE A 12 -2.13 -17.65 45.60
N HIS A 13 -1.51 -16.61 46.17
CA HIS A 13 -1.29 -15.34 45.48
C HIS A 13 -0.30 -15.47 44.31
N ILE A 14 0.78 -16.27 44.46
CA ILE A 14 1.71 -16.58 43.37
C ILE A 14 1.01 -17.36 42.25
N VAL A 15 0.16 -18.34 42.58
CA VAL A 15 -0.61 -19.11 41.58
C VAL A 15 -1.67 -18.23 40.88
N LEU A 16 -2.32 -17.30 41.58
CA LEU A 16 -3.22 -16.31 40.98
C LEU A 16 -2.50 -15.28 40.10
N LEU A 17 -1.27 -14.85 40.47
CA LEU A 17 -0.42 -13.99 39.64
C LEU A 17 0.09 -14.71 38.38
N LEU A 18 0.41 -16.00 38.47
CA LEU A 18 0.80 -16.82 37.33
C LEU A 18 -0.37 -17.13 36.38
N GLY A 19 -1.61 -17.13 36.89
CA GLY A 19 -2.81 -17.43 36.10
C GLY A 19 -3.32 -16.30 35.19
N LEU A 20 -2.78 -15.08 35.30
CA LEU A 20 -3.24 -13.89 34.55
C LEU A 20 -2.26 -13.41 33.47
N CYS A 21 -1.09 -14.02 33.34
CA CYS A 21 -0.10 -13.67 32.32
C CYS A 21 -0.21 -14.58 31.08
N SER A 22 -1.33 -14.50 30.36
CA SER A 22 -1.36 -14.96 28.96
C SER A 22 -0.47 -14.04 28.12
N ALA A 23 0.77 -14.46 27.88
CA ALA A 23 1.79 -13.70 27.16
C ALA A 23 1.66 -13.75 25.61
N ASP A 24 0.49 -14.11 25.10
CA ASP A 24 0.20 -14.21 23.67
C ASP A 24 -0.56 -12.97 23.16
N ASP A 25 -0.45 -12.67 21.87
CA ASP A 25 -1.13 -11.54 21.26
C ASP A 25 -2.66 -11.80 21.15
N PRO A 26 -3.52 -10.76 21.17
CA PRO A 26 -4.96 -10.95 21.23
C PRO A 26 -5.54 -11.72 20.05
N PHE A 27 -6.45 -12.64 20.33
CA PHE A 27 -7.21 -13.40 19.34
C PHE A 27 -8.47 -12.65 18.90
N VAL A 28 -8.78 -12.69 17.60
CA VAL A 28 -9.99 -12.14 17.01
C VAL A 28 -10.66 -13.21 16.15
N PHE A 29 -11.94 -13.47 16.41
CA PHE A 29 -12.70 -14.57 15.83
C PHE A 29 -13.76 -14.05 14.85
N PHE A 30 -13.90 -14.73 13.71
CA PHE A 30 -14.91 -14.46 12.70
C PHE A 30 -15.54 -15.78 12.22
N ASP A 31 -16.87 -15.84 12.16
CA ASP A 31 -17.61 -16.94 11.53
C ASP A 31 -18.12 -16.49 10.16
N PHE A 32 -17.75 -17.21 9.11
CA PHE A 32 -18.08 -16.90 7.72
C PHE A 32 -18.98 -18.00 7.15
N LYS A 33 -20.29 -17.76 7.10
CA LYS A 33 -21.26 -18.53 6.32
C LYS A 33 -21.16 -18.08 4.85
N VAL A 34 -20.55 -18.90 4.00
CA VAL A 34 -20.41 -18.61 2.56
C VAL A 34 -21.54 -19.33 1.80
N SER A 35 -22.50 -18.58 1.29
CA SER A 35 -23.71 -19.09 0.62
C SER A 35 -24.11 -18.22 -0.58
N TYR A 36 -24.89 -18.78 -1.51
CA TYR A 36 -25.51 -17.96 -2.55
C TYR A 36 -26.69 -17.14 -1.99
N ILE A 37 -26.81 -15.92 -2.50
CA ILE A 37 -28.04 -15.10 -2.49
C ILE A 37 -28.45 -14.80 -3.94
N THR A 38 -29.68 -14.36 -4.14
CA THR A 38 -30.10 -13.75 -5.42
C THR A 38 -29.94 -12.25 -5.32
N ALA A 39 -29.21 -11.63 -6.25
CA ALA A 39 -29.05 -10.18 -6.34
C ALA A 39 -29.04 -9.73 -7.80
N SER A 40 -29.31 -8.44 -8.02
CA SER A 40 -29.40 -7.84 -9.37
C SER A 40 -28.51 -6.59 -9.52
N PRO A 41 -27.17 -6.64 -9.34
CA PRO A 41 -26.34 -5.42 -9.30
C PRO A 41 -26.43 -4.55 -10.57
N LEU A 42 -26.66 -5.17 -11.73
CA LEU A 42 -26.90 -4.49 -13.01
C LEU A 42 -28.32 -4.76 -13.55
N GLY A 43 -29.31 -4.88 -12.65
CA GLY A 43 -30.73 -5.08 -12.99
C GLY A 43 -31.14 -6.51 -13.37
N VAL A 44 -30.19 -7.40 -13.69
CA VAL A 44 -30.44 -8.82 -14.00
C VAL A 44 -30.28 -9.69 -12.74
N PRO A 45 -31.32 -10.41 -12.28
CA PRO A 45 -31.22 -11.32 -11.14
C PRO A 45 -30.30 -12.51 -11.43
N GLN A 46 -29.28 -12.71 -10.60
CA GLN A 46 -28.37 -13.85 -10.69
C GLN A 46 -27.90 -14.35 -9.32
N GLN A 47 -27.22 -15.50 -9.29
CA GLN A 47 -26.63 -16.02 -8.06
C GLN A 47 -25.34 -15.27 -7.73
N VAL A 48 -25.27 -14.78 -6.50
CA VAL A 48 -24.12 -14.05 -5.96
C VAL A 48 -23.65 -14.75 -4.70
N ILE A 49 -22.35 -14.98 -4.58
CA ILE A 49 -21.72 -15.53 -3.38
C ILE A 49 -21.66 -14.42 -2.33
N ALA A 50 -22.30 -14.66 -1.20
CA ALA A 50 -22.36 -13.76 -0.06
C ALA A 50 -21.64 -14.37 1.15
N ILE A 51 -21.17 -13.51 2.05
CA ILE A 51 -20.67 -13.91 3.36
C ILE A 51 -21.60 -13.37 4.44
N ASN A 52 -22.13 -14.26 5.28
CA ASN A 52 -23.13 -13.94 6.30
C ASN A 52 -24.33 -13.19 5.69
N ASP A 53 -24.79 -13.69 4.54
CA ASP A 53 -25.90 -13.17 3.74
C ASP A 53 -25.72 -11.71 3.25
N LYS A 54 -24.48 -11.22 3.22
CA LYS A 54 -24.10 -9.90 2.69
C LYS A 54 -23.22 -10.01 1.44
N PHE A 55 -23.49 -9.14 0.47
CA PHE A 55 -22.62 -8.86 -0.67
C PHE A 55 -22.43 -7.34 -0.79
N PRO A 56 -21.18 -6.83 -0.79
CA PRO A 56 -19.94 -7.55 -0.48
C PRO A 56 -19.91 -8.12 0.95
N GLY A 57 -18.93 -8.98 1.22
CA GLY A 57 -18.72 -9.57 2.55
C GLY A 57 -18.29 -8.52 3.58
N PRO A 58 -18.54 -8.76 4.88
CA PRO A 58 -18.21 -7.82 5.95
C PRO A 58 -16.69 -7.63 6.07
N PRO A 59 -16.20 -6.40 6.31
CA PRO A 59 -14.77 -6.17 6.43
C PRO A 59 -14.21 -6.85 7.70
N ILE A 60 -13.10 -7.57 7.57
CA ILE A 60 -12.28 -7.97 8.72
C ILE A 60 -11.51 -6.73 9.16
N ASN A 61 -11.64 -6.34 10.43
CA ASN A 61 -10.96 -5.17 10.98
C ASN A 61 -10.20 -5.59 12.25
N VAL A 62 -8.86 -5.58 12.17
CA VAL A 62 -7.95 -6.08 13.22
C VAL A 62 -6.79 -5.13 13.43
N THR A 63 -6.02 -5.34 14.50
CA THR A 63 -4.78 -4.62 14.78
C THR A 63 -3.57 -5.50 14.46
N THR A 64 -2.45 -4.88 14.08
CA THR A 64 -1.19 -5.60 13.85
C THR A 64 -0.79 -6.46 15.05
N ASN A 65 -0.23 -7.63 14.74
CA ASN A 65 0.05 -8.76 15.63
C ASN A 65 -1.16 -9.51 16.21
N ASN A 66 -2.42 -9.17 15.91
CA ASN A 66 -3.54 -10.03 16.33
C ASN A 66 -3.46 -11.44 15.72
N ASN A 67 -3.89 -12.42 16.50
CA ASN A 67 -4.13 -13.79 16.05
C ASN A 67 -5.55 -13.86 15.46
N VAL A 68 -5.66 -13.95 14.13
CA VAL A 68 -6.93 -13.96 13.40
C VAL A 68 -7.40 -15.39 13.19
N VAL A 69 -8.64 -15.68 13.57
CA VAL A 69 -9.29 -16.99 13.43
C VAL A 69 -10.56 -16.80 12.62
N VAL A 70 -10.63 -17.42 11.43
CA VAL A 70 -11.82 -17.36 10.56
C VAL A 70 -12.35 -18.76 10.29
N ASN A 71 -13.49 -19.09 10.87
CA ASN A 71 -14.20 -20.34 10.65
C ASN A 71 -15.12 -20.20 9.43
N VAL A 72 -14.74 -20.82 8.32
CA VAL A 72 -15.44 -20.75 7.03
C VAL A 72 -16.36 -21.96 6.89
N HIS A 73 -17.67 -21.72 6.90
CA HIS A 73 -18.69 -22.73 6.58
C HIS A 73 -19.04 -22.67 5.09
N ASN A 74 -18.65 -23.69 4.32
CA ASN A 74 -19.03 -23.78 2.92
C ASN A 74 -20.50 -24.24 2.80
N LYS A 75 -21.40 -23.34 2.38
CA LYS A 75 -22.80 -23.65 2.06
C LYS A 75 -23.08 -23.54 0.56
N LEU A 76 -22.05 -23.46 -0.28
CA LEU A 76 -22.17 -23.60 -1.73
C LEU A 76 -22.38 -25.08 -2.11
N ASP A 77 -22.80 -25.31 -3.35
CA ASP A 77 -22.97 -26.63 -3.97
C ASP A 77 -21.68 -27.24 -4.51
N GLU A 78 -20.59 -26.47 -4.51
CA GLU A 78 -19.25 -26.85 -4.94
C GLU A 78 -18.19 -26.57 -3.86
N SER A 79 -16.98 -27.08 -4.05
CA SER A 79 -15.87 -26.84 -3.10
C SER A 79 -15.44 -25.37 -3.08
N LEU A 80 -14.89 -24.94 -1.95
CA LEU A 80 -14.49 -23.55 -1.67
C LEU A 80 -13.06 -23.48 -1.11
N LEU A 81 -12.36 -22.39 -1.43
CA LEU A 81 -11.22 -21.88 -0.67
C LEU A 81 -11.35 -20.37 -0.57
N MET A 82 -11.04 -19.80 0.60
CA MET A 82 -10.90 -18.36 0.81
C MET A 82 -9.42 -17.98 0.83
N HIS A 83 -9.04 -16.96 0.07
CA HIS A 83 -7.69 -16.40 0.07
C HIS A 83 -7.68 -14.98 0.66
N TRP A 84 -6.58 -14.63 1.32
CA TRP A 84 -6.38 -13.38 2.06
C TRP A 84 -5.37 -12.51 1.31
N SER A 85 -5.84 -11.79 0.28
CA SER A 85 -4.98 -11.09 -0.68
C SER A 85 -4.04 -10.11 0.01
N GLY A 86 -2.74 -10.35 -0.15
CA GLY A 86 -1.66 -9.52 0.42
C GLY A 86 -1.33 -9.79 1.89
N ILE A 87 -2.05 -10.67 2.60
CA ILE A 87 -1.67 -11.08 3.94
C ILE A 87 -0.42 -11.96 3.87
N GLN A 88 0.62 -11.62 4.64
CA GLN A 88 1.93 -12.28 4.54
C GLN A 88 1.96 -13.70 5.12
N GLN A 89 0.94 -14.12 5.87
CA GLN A 89 0.81 -15.49 6.39
C GLN A 89 2.10 -16.04 7.04
N ARG A 90 2.84 -15.19 7.76
CA ARG A 90 4.23 -15.43 8.17
C ARG A 90 4.40 -16.78 8.87
N ARG A 91 5.33 -17.60 8.36
CA ARG A 91 5.65 -18.96 8.83
C ARG A 91 4.53 -19.99 8.57
N SER A 92 3.49 -19.69 7.79
CA SER A 92 2.29 -20.54 7.70
C SER A 92 1.59 -20.49 6.34
N SER A 93 2.26 -20.98 5.28
CA SER A 93 1.63 -21.13 3.95
C SER A 93 0.37 -22.01 3.94
N TRP A 94 0.17 -22.85 4.97
CA TRP A 94 -1.05 -23.61 5.25
C TRP A 94 -2.34 -22.78 5.36
N GLN A 95 -2.22 -21.47 5.52
CA GLN A 95 -3.34 -20.54 5.76
C GLN A 95 -3.63 -19.63 4.57
N ASP A 96 -2.87 -19.79 3.47
CA ASP A 96 -2.95 -18.94 2.28
C ASP A 96 -4.23 -19.15 1.47
N GLY A 97 -4.75 -20.38 1.41
CA GLY A 97 -6.06 -20.67 0.83
C GLY A 97 -6.09 -20.69 -0.70
N VAL A 98 -5.09 -21.33 -1.33
CA VAL A 98 -5.04 -21.58 -2.77
C VAL A 98 -4.73 -23.05 -3.06
N LEU A 99 -4.91 -23.53 -4.29
CA LEU A 99 -4.81 -24.95 -4.63
C LEU A 99 -3.40 -25.55 -4.41
N GLY A 100 -2.33 -24.75 -4.48
CA GLY A 100 -0.97 -25.22 -4.18
C GLY A 100 -0.69 -25.40 -2.68
N THR A 101 -1.48 -24.79 -1.79
CA THR A 101 -1.27 -24.82 -0.33
C THR A 101 -2.35 -25.60 0.42
N ASN A 102 -3.60 -25.55 -0.02
CA ASN A 102 -4.75 -26.10 0.69
C ASN A 102 -5.58 -27.07 -0.17
N CYS A 103 -6.06 -28.16 0.42
CA CYS A 103 -7.16 -28.93 -0.15
C CYS A 103 -8.47 -28.14 0.00
N PRO A 104 -9.31 -28.03 -1.04
CA PRO A 104 -10.58 -27.30 -0.96
C PRO A 104 -11.54 -27.82 0.11
N ILE A 105 -12.25 -26.90 0.77
CA ILE A 105 -13.33 -27.18 1.72
C ILE A 105 -14.50 -27.77 0.92
N PRO A 106 -14.90 -29.04 1.14
CA PRO A 106 -16.04 -29.64 0.43
C PRO A 106 -17.35 -28.88 0.68
N SER A 107 -18.34 -29.08 -0.18
CA SER A 107 -19.70 -28.57 0.07
C SER A 107 -20.22 -29.08 1.42
N LYS A 108 -20.88 -28.20 2.18
CA LYS A 108 -21.46 -28.40 3.53
C LYS A 108 -20.45 -28.50 4.68
N TRP A 109 -19.16 -28.71 4.41
CA TRP A 109 -18.09 -28.77 5.40
C TRP A 109 -17.73 -27.38 5.95
N ASN A 110 -16.91 -27.34 7.01
CA ASN A 110 -16.26 -26.13 7.47
C ASN A 110 -14.74 -26.29 7.56
N TRP A 111 -14.02 -25.18 7.58
CA TRP A 111 -12.60 -25.17 7.90
C TRP A 111 -12.22 -23.86 8.58
N THR A 112 -11.32 -23.93 9.56
CA THR A 112 -10.89 -22.78 10.34
C THR A 112 -9.49 -22.36 9.91
N TYR A 113 -9.42 -21.18 9.29
CA TYR A 113 -8.17 -20.46 9.06
C TYR A 113 -7.69 -19.87 10.39
N GLN A 114 -6.40 -19.99 10.70
CA GLN A 114 -5.79 -19.41 11.90
C GLN A 114 -4.38 -18.90 11.59
N PHE A 115 -4.17 -17.58 11.69
CA PHE A 115 -2.89 -16.94 11.38
C PHE A 115 -2.69 -15.63 12.13
N GLN A 116 -1.44 -15.21 12.33
CA GLN A 116 -1.11 -13.93 12.96
C GLN A 116 -0.85 -12.85 11.90
N VAL A 117 -1.50 -11.69 12.00
CA VAL A 117 -1.21 -10.51 11.16
C VAL A 117 0.04 -9.77 11.65
N LYS A 118 1.15 -10.51 11.74
CA LYS A 118 2.37 -10.11 12.43
C LYS A 118 3.19 -9.08 11.65
N ASP A 119 3.52 -7.96 12.30
CA ASP A 119 4.29 -6.84 11.75
C ASP A 119 3.77 -6.34 10.39
N GLN A 120 2.46 -6.47 10.16
CA GLN A 120 1.77 -6.01 8.97
C GLN A 120 0.71 -4.96 9.35
N ILE A 121 0.54 -3.93 8.54
CA ILE A 121 -0.54 -2.94 8.58
C ILE A 121 -1.05 -2.75 7.15
N GLY A 122 -2.20 -2.11 6.94
CA GLY A 122 -2.63 -1.71 5.60
C GLY A 122 -4.10 -1.93 5.28
N SER A 123 -4.38 -1.83 3.98
CA SER A 123 -5.66 -2.09 3.35
C SER A 123 -5.53 -3.26 2.38
N PHE A 124 -6.21 -4.36 2.69
CA PHE A 124 -6.21 -5.63 1.96
C PHE A 124 -7.65 -6.09 1.71
N PHE A 125 -7.85 -7.25 1.10
CA PHE A 125 -9.16 -7.85 0.88
C PHE A 125 -9.06 -9.38 0.82
N TYR A 126 -10.18 -10.07 1.03
CA TYR A 126 -10.28 -11.52 0.87
C TYR A 126 -11.23 -11.87 -0.28
N PHE A 127 -11.10 -13.08 -0.85
CA PHE A 127 -12.00 -13.57 -1.91
C PHE A 127 -11.97 -15.11 -2.07
N PRO A 128 -12.97 -15.71 -2.75
CA PRO A 128 -12.96 -17.14 -3.09
C PRO A 128 -11.98 -17.45 -4.23
N SER A 129 -10.95 -18.25 -3.97
CA SER A 129 -9.77 -18.38 -4.86
C SER A 129 -9.86 -19.45 -5.95
N ILE A 130 -10.92 -20.25 -5.97
CA ILE A 130 -11.08 -21.38 -6.90
C ILE A 130 -12.37 -21.28 -7.71
N ASN A 131 -12.53 -22.19 -8.68
CA ASN A 131 -13.82 -22.41 -9.35
C ASN A 131 -14.40 -21.17 -10.06
N PHE A 132 -13.58 -20.15 -10.35
CA PHE A 132 -14.00 -18.84 -10.87
C PHE A 132 -14.95 -18.05 -9.93
N GLN A 133 -15.03 -18.45 -8.65
CA GLN A 133 -16.04 -17.97 -7.68
C GLN A 133 -15.96 -16.46 -7.39
N ARG A 134 -14.76 -15.86 -7.39
CA ARG A 134 -14.58 -14.39 -7.27
C ARG A 134 -15.43 -13.58 -8.26
N ALA A 135 -15.71 -14.12 -9.46
CA ALA A 135 -16.56 -13.45 -10.45
C ALA A 135 -18.05 -13.36 -10.03
N ALA A 136 -18.49 -14.14 -9.05
CA ALA A 136 -19.81 -14.07 -8.44
C ALA A 136 -19.80 -13.41 -7.06
N GLY A 137 -18.70 -12.77 -6.64
CA GLY A 137 -18.60 -12.12 -5.34
C GLY A 137 -17.80 -12.92 -4.30
N GLY A 138 -18.34 -13.02 -3.08
CA GLY A 138 -17.68 -13.63 -1.93
C GLY A 138 -16.47 -12.86 -1.38
N TYR A 139 -16.21 -11.66 -1.90
CA TYR A 139 -15.09 -10.82 -1.50
C TYR A 139 -15.50 -9.76 -0.46
N GLY A 140 -14.53 -9.26 0.29
CA GLY A 140 -14.72 -8.20 1.29
C GLY A 140 -13.39 -7.63 1.79
N GLY A 141 -13.44 -6.47 2.44
CA GLY A 141 -12.24 -5.76 2.92
C GLY A 141 -11.52 -6.48 4.06
N PHE A 142 -10.22 -6.25 4.19
CA PHE A 142 -9.39 -6.71 5.30
C PHE A 142 -8.48 -5.55 5.72
N ILE A 143 -8.74 -4.98 6.90
CA ILE A 143 -8.03 -3.83 7.46
C ILE A 143 -7.13 -4.31 8.59
N ILE A 144 -5.85 -3.93 8.54
CA ILE A 144 -4.92 -4.10 9.66
C ILE A 144 -4.45 -2.73 10.13
N ASN A 145 -4.83 -2.36 11.34
CA ASN A 145 -4.50 -1.08 11.96
C ASN A 145 -3.17 -1.13 12.71
N ASN A 146 -2.57 0.04 12.88
CA ASN A 146 -1.44 0.27 13.76
C ASN A 146 -1.84 0.00 15.22
N ARG A 147 -0.88 -0.40 16.05
CA ARG A 147 -1.06 -0.35 17.51
C ARG A 147 -1.15 1.12 17.95
N PRO A 148 -1.94 1.47 18.99
CA PRO A 148 -2.07 2.86 19.46
C PRO A 148 -0.75 3.56 19.85
N ILE A 149 0.29 2.79 20.20
CA ILE A 149 1.63 3.30 20.52
C ILE A 149 2.46 3.66 19.27
N ILE A 150 2.00 3.32 18.07
CA ILE A 150 2.69 3.58 16.80
C ILE A 150 1.87 4.61 16.03
N PRO A 151 2.32 5.88 15.95
CA PRO A 151 1.57 6.91 15.24
C PRO A 151 1.49 6.61 13.75
N ILE A 152 0.38 7.03 13.14
CA ILE A 152 0.22 7.11 11.70
C ILE A 152 0.96 8.36 11.17
N PRO A 153 1.54 8.35 9.95
CA PRO A 153 2.35 9.46 9.43
C PRO A 153 1.51 10.60 8.82
N PHE A 154 0.27 10.78 9.28
CA PHE A 154 -0.68 11.81 8.85
C PHE A 154 -1.68 12.11 9.97
N ALA A 155 -2.43 13.21 9.86
CA ALA A 155 -3.47 13.53 10.84
C ALA A 155 -4.53 12.42 10.93
N THR A 156 -5.03 12.14 12.13
CA THR A 156 -6.09 11.13 12.34
C THR A 156 -7.35 11.53 11.58
N PRO A 157 -7.84 10.68 10.65
CA PRO A 157 -9.07 10.96 9.91
C PRO A 157 -10.30 10.89 10.83
N ASP A 158 -11.36 11.60 10.45
CA ASP A 158 -12.66 11.57 11.13
C ASP A 158 -13.38 10.22 10.97
N GLY A 159 -12.96 9.40 10.00
CA GLY A 159 -13.44 8.03 9.81
C GLY A 159 -12.78 7.32 8.64
N ASP A 160 -12.91 5.99 8.63
CA ASP A 160 -12.48 5.11 7.54
C ASP A 160 -13.68 4.66 6.70
N ILE A 161 -13.52 4.68 5.38
CA ILE A 161 -14.52 4.27 4.38
C ILE A 161 -13.88 3.21 3.49
N VAL A 162 -14.55 2.08 3.29
CA VAL A 162 -14.10 1.02 2.35
C VAL A 162 -14.90 1.11 1.07
N ILE A 163 -14.21 1.13 -0.06
CA ILE A 163 -14.79 1.09 -1.40
C ILE A 163 -14.19 -0.10 -2.16
N LEU A 164 -15.03 -1.06 -2.50
CA LEU A 164 -14.68 -2.19 -3.37
C LEU A 164 -15.18 -1.87 -4.79
N ILE A 165 -14.27 -1.72 -5.73
CA ILE A 165 -14.58 -1.51 -7.16
C ILE A 165 -14.25 -2.75 -7.96
N GLY A 166 -15.02 -3.06 -8.99
CA GLY A 166 -14.74 -4.22 -9.85
C GLY A 166 -15.67 -4.33 -11.03
N ASP A 167 -15.17 -4.90 -12.12
CA ASP A 167 -15.98 -5.29 -13.28
C ASP A 167 -16.92 -6.46 -12.96
N TRP A 168 -18.03 -6.52 -13.68
CA TRP A 168 -19.10 -7.47 -13.42
C TRP A 168 -19.76 -7.96 -14.70
N TYR A 169 -20.18 -9.23 -14.69
CA TYR A 169 -20.93 -9.85 -15.77
C TYR A 169 -22.34 -10.21 -15.29
N ILE A 170 -23.34 -10.09 -16.17
CA ILE A 170 -24.72 -10.56 -15.94
C ILE A 170 -24.89 -12.06 -16.21
N ARG A 171 -23.78 -12.81 -16.20
CA ARG A 171 -23.73 -14.27 -16.35
C ARG A 171 -23.12 -14.87 -15.08
N ASN A 172 -23.74 -15.93 -14.54
CA ASN A 172 -23.23 -16.65 -13.38
C ASN A 172 -21.78 -17.13 -13.61
N HIS A 173 -20.97 -17.18 -12.55
CA HIS A 173 -19.56 -17.64 -12.63
C HIS A 173 -19.43 -19.05 -13.20
N THR A 174 -20.41 -19.93 -12.96
CA THR A 174 -20.45 -21.28 -13.55
C THR A 174 -20.53 -21.27 -15.07
N ASP A 175 -21.18 -20.28 -15.68
CA ASP A 175 -21.33 -20.16 -17.14
C ASP A 175 -20.15 -19.44 -17.79
N LEU A 176 -19.55 -18.47 -17.09
CA LEU A 176 -18.23 -17.92 -17.44
C LEU A 176 -17.18 -19.05 -17.45
N ARG A 177 -17.16 -19.87 -16.38
CA ARG A 177 -16.29 -21.05 -16.25
C ARG A 177 -16.53 -22.09 -17.34
N LYS A 178 -17.79 -22.41 -17.69
CA LYS A 178 -18.11 -23.28 -18.84
C LYS A 178 -17.57 -22.72 -20.16
N SER A 179 -17.66 -21.40 -20.35
CA SER A 179 -17.16 -20.71 -21.55
C SER A 179 -15.63 -20.85 -21.68
N LEU A 180 -14.87 -20.57 -20.60
CA LEU A 180 -13.42 -20.77 -20.56
C LEU A 180 -13.03 -22.23 -20.78
N ASN A 181 -13.72 -23.19 -20.15
CA ASN A 181 -13.49 -24.62 -20.34
C ASN A 181 -13.77 -25.11 -21.77
N GLY A 182 -14.67 -24.43 -22.48
CA GLY A 182 -14.95 -24.60 -23.91
C GLY A 182 -14.01 -23.82 -24.83
N GLY A 183 -12.99 -23.14 -24.31
CA GLY A 183 -12.00 -22.38 -25.07
C GLY A 183 -12.49 -21.02 -25.60
N LYS A 184 -13.64 -20.53 -25.12
CA LYS A 184 -14.21 -19.23 -25.53
C LYS A 184 -13.65 -18.09 -24.70
N ASP A 185 -13.50 -16.93 -25.34
CA ASP A 185 -13.24 -15.66 -24.65
C ASP A 185 -14.47 -15.24 -23.82
N LEU A 186 -14.26 -14.49 -22.73
CA LEU A 186 -15.37 -13.94 -21.96
C LEU A 186 -15.93 -12.65 -22.58
N GLY A 187 -15.13 -11.93 -23.37
CA GLY A 187 -15.49 -10.64 -23.94
C GLY A 187 -15.38 -9.49 -22.93
N MET A 188 -16.05 -8.38 -23.24
CA MET A 188 -16.16 -7.22 -22.36
C MET A 188 -17.18 -7.50 -21.23
N PRO A 189 -16.92 -7.06 -19.97
CA PRO A 189 -17.91 -7.09 -18.90
C PRO A 189 -19.12 -6.22 -19.20
N ASP A 190 -20.18 -6.42 -18.41
CA ASP A 190 -21.47 -5.75 -18.60
C ASP A 190 -21.56 -4.42 -17.83
N GLY A 191 -20.72 -4.22 -16.82
CA GLY A 191 -20.64 -2.98 -16.04
C GLY A 191 -19.53 -3.02 -14.99
N VAL A 192 -19.47 -1.98 -14.15
CA VAL A 192 -18.59 -1.87 -12.98
C VAL A 192 -19.45 -1.62 -11.74
N LEU A 193 -19.15 -2.33 -10.66
CA LEU A 193 -19.81 -2.15 -9.37
C LEU A 193 -18.97 -1.30 -8.44
N ILE A 194 -19.65 -0.55 -7.56
CA ILE A 194 -19.07 0.13 -6.40
C ILE A 194 -19.80 -0.44 -5.17
N ASN A 195 -19.04 -1.04 -4.25
CA ASN A 195 -19.58 -1.75 -3.07
C ASN A 195 -20.70 -2.75 -3.43
N GLY A 196 -20.52 -3.50 -4.51
CA GLY A 196 -21.47 -4.54 -4.97
C GLY A 196 -22.75 -4.01 -5.62
N LYS A 197 -22.89 -2.69 -5.80
CA LYS A 197 -24.04 -2.04 -6.43
C LYS A 197 -23.68 -1.46 -7.80
N GLY A 198 -24.70 -1.28 -8.64
CA GLY A 198 -24.55 -0.74 -9.99
C GLY A 198 -24.33 0.77 -10.01
N PRO A 199 -24.21 1.36 -11.22
CA PRO A 199 -24.06 2.81 -11.37
C PRO A 199 -25.36 3.56 -11.05
N TYR A 200 -25.22 4.72 -10.40
CA TYR A 200 -26.25 5.76 -10.38
C TYR A 200 -26.63 6.16 -11.81
N GLN A 201 -27.89 6.56 -12.02
CA GLN A 201 -28.38 6.97 -13.33
C GLN A 201 -27.90 8.38 -13.72
N TYR A 202 -26.61 8.49 -14.07
CA TYR A 202 -26.01 9.72 -14.60
C TYR A 202 -26.37 9.98 -16.08
N ASN A 203 -26.79 8.93 -16.81
CA ASN A 203 -27.19 9.00 -18.21
C ASN A 203 -28.29 7.96 -18.47
N THR A 204 -29.47 8.41 -18.89
CA THR A 204 -30.67 7.57 -19.11
C THR A 204 -30.56 6.61 -20.30
N THR A 205 -29.62 6.84 -21.21
CA THR A 205 -29.35 5.96 -22.36
C THR A 205 -28.36 4.83 -22.02
N LEU A 206 -27.48 5.06 -21.04
CA LEU A 206 -26.45 4.08 -20.62
C LEU A 206 -26.87 3.28 -19.39
N VAL A 207 -27.63 3.88 -18.47
CA VAL A 207 -28.03 3.29 -17.19
C VAL A 207 -29.57 3.23 -17.11
N PRO A 208 -30.17 2.02 -17.01
CA PRO A 208 -31.61 1.87 -16.80
C PRO A 208 -32.09 2.50 -15.49
N GLU A 209 -33.38 2.84 -15.43
CA GLU A 209 -34.02 3.22 -14.16
C GLU A 209 -34.08 2.03 -13.20
N GLY A 210 -34.06 2.31 -11.89
CA GLY A 210 -34.26 1.30 -10.83
C GLY A 210 -33.03 0.46 -10.47
N ILE A 211 -31.85 0.76 -11.01
CA ILE A 211 -30.57 0.18 -10.54
C ILE A 211 -30.26 0.72 -9.14
N ASP A 212 -29.96 -0.18 -8.19
CA ASP A 212 -29.43 0.20 -6.87
C ASP A 212 -27.96 0.63 -7.00
N TYR A 213 -27.60 1.72 -6.32
CA TYR A 213 -26.31 2.39 -6.42
C TYR A 213 -25.76 2.77 -5.05
N GLU A 214 -24.44 2.94 -4.97
CA GLU A 214 -23.82 3.25 -3.69
C GLU A 214 -23.97 4.75 -3.34
N THR A 215 -24.32 5.02 -2.08
CA THR A 215 -24.36 6.38 -1.52
C THR A 215 -23.56 6.42 -0.23
N ILE A 216 -22.49 7.22 -0.21
CA ILE A 216 -21.59 7.37 0.93
C ILE A 216 -21.85 8.74 1.57
N THR A 217 -22.42 8.73 2.78
CA THR A 217 -22.76 9.96 3.52
C THR A 217 -21.56 10.49 4.29
N VAL A 218 -21.22 11.76 4.08
CA VAL A 218 -20.04 12.43 4.64
C VAL A 218 -20.40 13.80 5.22
N HIS A 219 -19.59 14.25 6.18
CA HIS A 219 -19.81 15.51 6.90
C HIS A 219 -18.90 16.62 6.36
N PRO A 220 -19.41 17.85 6.12
CA PRO A 220 -18.61 18.96 5.62
C PRO A 220 -17.43 19.31 6.52
N GLY A 221 -16.31 19.68 5.90
CA GLY A 221 -15.07 20.06 6.58
C GLY A 221 -14.36 18.92 7.31
N LYS A 222 -14.83 17.67 7.18
CA LYS A 222 -14.18 16.47 7.73
C LYS A 222 -13.26 15.80 6.72
N THR A 223 -12.26 15.07 7.20
CA THR A 223 -11.32 14.32 6.36
C THR A 223 -11.47 12.83 6.63
N TYR A 224 -11.83 12.08 5.59
CA TYR A 224 -12.02 10.63 5.67
C TYR A 224 -10.85 9.88 5.01
N ARG A 225 -10.48 8.73 5.57
CA ARG A 225 -9.59 7.77 4.90
C ARG A 225 -10.42 6.85 4.03
N ILE A 226 -10.34 7.02 2.72
CA ILE A 226 -11.03 6.19 1.74
C ILE A 226 -10.08 5.09 1.26
N ARG A 227 -10.41 3.84 1.54
CA ARG A 227 -9.66 2.63 1.18
C ARG A 227 -10.31 2.00 -0.04
N VAL A 228 -9.63 2.06 -1.18
CA VAL A 228 -10.16 1.61 -2.47
C VAL A 228 -9.43 0.35 -2.91
N HIS A 229 -10.19 -0.69 -3.24
CA HIS A 229 -9.68 -1.99 -3.65
C HIS A 229 -10.29 -2.39 -4.99
N ASN A 230 -9.48 -2.76 -5.99
CA ASN A 230 -9.98 -3.36 -7.21
C ASN A 230 -10.12 -4.89 -7.04
N VAL A 231 -11.32 -5.32 -6.67
CA VAL A 231 -11.71 -6.72 -6.44
C VAL A 231 -12.24 -7.41 -7.71
N GLY A 232 -12.25 -6.68 -8.84
CA GLY A 232 -12.68 -7.17 -10.15
C GLY A 232 -11.89 -8.38 -10.64
N ILE A 233 -12.19 -8.82 -11.86
CA ILE A 233 -11.64 -10.04 -12.46
C ILE A 233 -10.80 -9.79 -13.72
N SER A 234 -10.94 -8.65 -14.40
CA SER A 234 -10.13 -8.35 -15.60
C SER A 234 -9.81 -6.87 -15.83
N THR A 235 -10.69 -5.96 -15.41
CA THR A 235 -10.63 -4.55 -15.80
C THR A 235 -9.84 -3.70 -14.81
N SER A 236 -8.89 -2.91 -15.31
CA SER A 236 -8.27 -1.83 -14.52
C SER A 236 -9.13 -0.58 -14.56
N LEU A 237 -9.26 0.07 -13.41
CA LEU A 237 -10.25 1.12 -13.19
C LEU A 237 -9.55 2.40 -12.75
N ASN A 238 -9.87 3.51 -13.40
CA ASN A 238 -9.51 4.84 -12.92
C ASN A 238 -10.55 5.30 -11.89
N PHE A 239 -10.12 5.51 -10.65
CA PHE A 239 -10.95 5.97 -9.54
C PHE A 239 -10.78 7.47 -9.32
N ARG A 240 -11.91 8.19 -9.16
CA ARG A 240 -11.95 9.63 -8.92
C ARG A 240 -13.25 10.06 -8.25
N ILE A 241 -13.23 11.22 -7.61
CA ILE A 241 -14.39 11.84 -6.97
C ILE A 241 -14.54 13.25 -7.55
N GLN A 242 -15.73 13.58 -8.04
CA GLN A 242 -16.02 14.87 -8.66
C GLN A 242 -15.65 16.03 -7.72
N ASN A 243 -14.80 16.93 -8.19
CA ASN A 243 -14.30 18.10 -7.47
C ASN A 243 -13.50 17.83 -6.17
N HIS A 244 -13.07 16.58 -5.89
CA HIS A 244 -12.27 16.27 -4.71
C HIS A 244 -10.89 15.73 -5.08
N ASN A 245 -9.85 16.23 -4.41
CA ASN A 245 -8.50 15.68 -4.52
C ASN A 245 -8.34 14.43 -3.64
N LEU A 246 -7.53 13.48 -4.13
CA LEU A 246 -7.18 12.24 -3.46
C LEU A 246 -5.73 12.34 -2.95
N LEU A 247 -5.52 12.60 -1.66
CA LEU A 247 -4.19 12.60 -1.06
C LEU A 247 -3.75 11.16 -0.78
N LEU A 248 -2.90 10.59 -1.63
CA LEU A 248 -2.43 9.21 -1.49
C LEU A 248 -1.54 9.05 -0.26
N VAL A 249 -1.95 8.20 0.69
CA VAL A 249 -1.22 7.97 1.95
C VAL A 249 -0.76 6.52 2.18
N GLU A 250 -1.35 5.52 1.52
CA GLU A 250 -0.95 4.11 1.65
C GLU A 250 -1.25 3.30 0.38
N SER A 251 -0.39 2.31 0.11
CA SER A 251 -0.53 1.32 -0.96
C SER A 251 -0.19 -0.07 -0.40
N GLU A 252 -1.15 -1.00 -0.37
CA GLU A 252 -0.99 -2.40 0.07
C GLU A 252 -0.12 -2.60 1.34
N GLY A 253 -0.34 -1.76 2.36
CA GLY A 253 0.36 -1.79 3.65
C GLY A 253 1.57 -0.88 3.81
N SER A 254 2.00 -0.21 2.74
CA SER A 254 3.11 0.73 2.75
C SER A 254 2.65 2.17 2.75
N TYR A 255 3.13 2.98 3.70
CA TYR A 255 2.88 4.42 3.66
C TYR A 255 3.68 5.08 2.55
N THR A 256 3.01 5.95 1.78
CA THR A 256 3.57 6.62 0.62
C THR A 256 4.10 8.01 0.95
N VAL A 257 5.03 8.52 0.14
CA VAL A 257 5.31 9.95 0.09
C VAL A 257 4.04 10.63 -0.42
N GLN A 258 3.43 11.46 0.43
CA GLN A 258 2.06 11.93 0.24
C GLN A 258 1.96 12.87 -0.97
N GLN A 259 1.05 12.54 -1.89
CA GLN A 259 0.86 13.26 -3.15
C GLN A 259 -0.64 13.37 -3.45
N ASN A 260 -1.06 14.54 -3.95
CA ASN A 260 -2.43 14.77 -4.38
C ASN A 260 -2.61 14.30 -5.82
N TYR A 261 -3.68 13.56 -6.07
CA TYR A 261 -4.13 13.16 -7.40
C TYR A 261 -5.59 13.57 -7.60
N THR A 262 -5.98 13.95 -8.82
CA THR A 262 -7.38 14.13 -9.21
C THR A 262 -8.05 12.79 -9.55
N SER A 263 -7.26 11.80 -9.96
CA SER A 263 -7.67 10.41 -10.18
C SER A 263 -6.50 9.46 -9.99
N LEU A 264 -6.76 8.20 -9.63
CA LEU A 264 -5.73 7.15 -9.58
C LEU A 264 -6.18 5.91 -10.35
N ASP A 265 -5.28 5.30 -11.11
CA ASP A 265 -5.47 3.98 -11.69
C ASP A 265 -5.26 2.88 -10.65
N ILE A 266 -6.26 2.02 -10.52
CA ILE A 266 -6.26 0.90 -9.59
C ILE A 266 -6.43 -0.38 -10.39
N HIS A 267 -5.32 -1.10 -10.54
CA HIS A 267 -5.27 -2.35 -11.30
C HIS A 267 -5.85 -3.52 -10.49
N VAL A 268 -6.31 -4.57 -11.18
CA VAL A 268 -6.95 -5.73 -10.53
C VAL A 268 -6.03 -6.31 -9.45
N GLY A 269 -6.55 -6.45 -8.23
CA GLY A 269 -5.80 -6.92 -7.07
C GLY A 269 -5.10 -5.83 -6.24
N GLN A 270 -5.01 -4.59 -6.72
CA GLN A 270 -4.38 -3.50 -5.96
C GLN A 270 -5.34 -2.84 -4.95
N SER A 271 -4.73 -2.27 -3.91
CA SER A 271 -5.41 -1.55 -2.84
C SER A 271 -4.66 -0.26 -2.48
N TYR A 272 -5.38 0.85 -2.34
CA TYR A 272 -4.80 2.15 -1.95
C TYR A 272 -5.67 2.84 -0.88
N SER A 273 -5.05 3.68 -0.05
CA SER A 273 -5.77 4.64 0.81
C SER A 273 -5.50 6.07 0.40
N PHE A 274 -6.56 6.87 0.38
CA PHE A 274 -6.51 8.31 0.21
C PHE A 274 -7.08 9.01 1.44
N LEU A 275 -6.51 10.15 1.82
CA LEU A 275 -7.23 11.14 2.63
C LEU A 275 -8.00 12.04 1.68
N VAL A 276 -9.31 12.19 1.94
CA VAL A 276 -10.19 13.08 1.17
C VAL A 276 -10.89 14.00 2.16
N THR A 277 -10.70 15.30 1.97
CA THR A 277 -11.35 16.35 2.78
C THR A 277 -12.64 16.79 2.11
N MET A 278 -13.69 16.97 2.90
CA MET A 278 -15.01 17.38 2.44
C MET A 278 -15.12 18.91 2.39
N ASP A 279 -14.26 19.52 1.56
CA ASP A 279 -14.06 20.97 1.45
C ASP A 279 -14.98 21.65 0.42
N GLN A 280 -15.79 20.89 -0.32
CA GLN A 280 -16.62 21.40 -1.40
C GLN A 280 -17.96 22.00 -0.92
N ASN A 281 -18.55 22.88 -1.73
CA ASN A 281 -19.79 23.58 -1.39
C ASN A 281 -21.03 22.69 -1.58
N ALA A 282 -21.72 22.38 -0.50
CA ALA A 282 -22.95 21.56 -0.42
C ALA A 282 -24.21 22.13 -1.12
N SER A 283 -24.06 22.82 -2.25
CA SER A 283 -25.15 23.10 -3.19
C SER A 283 -25.69 21.83 -3.83
N SER A 284 -24.86 20.79 -3.99
CA SER A 284 -25.23 19.47 -4.48
C SER A 284 -24.35 18.37 -3.87
N ASP A 285 -24.78 17.12 -4.03
CA ASP A 285 -23.91 15.94 -3.87
C ASP A 285 -22.89 15.84 -5.04
N TYR A 286 -21.98 14.87 -4.95
CA TYR A 286 -20.88 14.66 -5.90
C TYR A 286 -20.84 13.22 -6.42
N TYR A 287 -20.36 13.02 -7.65
CA TYR A 287 -20.15 11.67 -8.19
C TYR A 287 -18.84 11.03 -7.68
N ILE A 288 -18.92 9.76 -7.31
CA ILE A 288 -17.78 8.84 -7.14
C ILE A 288 -17.74 8.00 -8.42
N VAL A 289 -16.61 7.95 -9.14
CA VAL A 289 -16.52 7.32 -10.45
C VAL A 289 -15.39 6.29 -10.49
N ALA A 290 -15.69 5.12 -11.06
CA ALA A 290 -14.72 4.09 -11.42
C ALA A 290 -14.97 3.68 -12.88
N SER A 291 -14.12 4.11 -13.82
CA SER A 291 -14.25 3.82 -15.25
C SER A 291 -13.12 2.93 -15.77
N ALA A 292 -13.41 2.08 -16.75
CA ALA A 292 -12.40 1.24 -17.41
C ALA A 292 -11.25 2.05 -18.03
N ARG A 293 -10.06 1.46 -18.06
CA ARG A 293 -8.83 1.97 -18.70
C ARG A 293 -8.19 0.90 -19.59
N PHE A 294 -7.37 1.32 -20.55
CA PHE A 294 -6.65 0.49 -21.53
C PHE A 294 -7.58 -0.31 -22.45
N VAL A 295 -8.69 0.33 -22.84
CA VAL A 295 -9.79 -0.26 -23.62
C VAL A 295 -10.28 0.73 -24.69
N ASN A 296 -11.08 0.27 -25.65
CA ASN A 296 -11.69 1.16 -26.63
C ASN A 296 -12.84 1.94 -25.98
N GLU A 297 -12.60 3.20 -25.62
CA GLU A 297 -13.53 4.03 -24.85
C GLU A 297 -14.95 4.05 -25.43
N SER A 298 -15.11 4.18 -26.75
CA SER A 298 -16.41 4.26 -27.42
C SER A 298 -17.31 3.03 -27.19
N LEU A 299 -16.70 1.84 -27.05
CA LEU A 299 -17.39 0.58 -26.74
C LEU A 299 -17.57 0.37 -25.24
N TRP A 300 -16.65 0.92 -24.44
CA TRP A 300 -16.55 0.67 -22.99
C TRP A 300 -17.21 1.75 -22.12
N GLN A 301 -17.84 2.79 -22.67
CA GLN A 301 -18.55 3.83 -21.90
C GLN A 301 -19.56 3.27 -20.89
N ARG A 302 -20.22 2.14 -21.22
CA ARG A 302 -21.15 1.41 -20.34
C ARG A 302 -20.48 0.68 -19.17
N VAL A 303 -19.16 0.46 -19.24
CA VAL A 303 -18.33 -0.18 -18.20
C VAL A 303 -17.82 0.90 -17.24
N THR A 304 -18.76 1.63 -16.65
CA THR A 304 -18.52 2.73 -15.71
C THR A 304 -19.38 2.55 -14.47
N GLY A 305 -18.74 2.53 -13.31
CA GLY A 305 -19.41 2.51 -12.00
C GLY A 305 -19.52 3.93 -11.46
N VAL A 306 -20.70 4.30 -10.97
CA VAL A 306 -20.97 5.62 -10.41
C VAL A 306 -21.72 5.50 -9.08
N GLY A 307 -21.16 6.07 -8.03
CA GLY A 307 -21.79 6.25 -6.72
C GLY A 307 -22.01 7.72 -6.40
N ILE A 308 -22.70 7.99 -5.29
CA ILE A 308 -22.97 9.33 -4.79
C ILE A 308 -22.18 9.55 -3.49
N LEU A 309 -21.40 10.63 -3.44
CA LEU A 309 -20.85 11.19 -2.21
C LEU A 309 -21.84 12.24 -1.69
N HIS A 310 -22.62 11.85 -0.69
CA HIS A 310 -23.71 12.66 -0.15
C HIS A 310 -23.23 13.51 1.03
N TYR A 311 -23.33 14.83 0.91
CA TYR A 311 -23.00 15.75 2.01
C TYR A 311 -24.21 15.90 2.94
N THR A 312 -24.03 15.78 4.26
CA THR A 312 -25.15 15.84 5.23
C THR A 312 -25.94 17.16 5.25
N ASN A 313 -25.40 18.22 4.66
CA ASN A 313 -26.06 19.53 4.48
C ASN A 313 -26.35 19.87 2.99
N SER A 314 -26.30 18.87 2.11
CA SER A 314 -26.51 19.01 0.67
C SER A 314 -27.91 19.54 0.33
N LYS A 315 -27.97 20.41 -0.67
CA LYS A 315 -29.21 21.06 -1.14
C LYS A 315 -29.78 20.43 -2.41
N GLY A 316 -29.09 19.48 -3.03
CA GLY A 316 -29.48 18.90 -4.31
C GLY A 316 -28.72 17.63 -4.67
N LYS A 317 -29.25 16.88 -5.63
CA LYS A 317 -28.59 15.68 -6.16
C LYS A 317 -27.32 16.05 -6.94
N ALA A 318 -26.40 15.10 -7.06
CA ALA A 318 -25.25 15.24 -7.95
C ALA A 318 -25.68 15.56 -9.39
N SER A 319 -24.91 16.41 -10.06
CA SER A 319 -25.26 16.96 -11.38
C SER A 319 -24.00 17.38 -12.15
N GLY A 320 -24.19 17.79 -13.41
CA GLY A 320 -23.09 18.03 -14.35
C GLY A 320 -22.54 16.73 -14.97
N PRO A 321 -21.50 16.84 -15.82
CA PRO A 321 -20.81 15.67 -16.36
C PRO A 321 -20.07 14.91 -15.26
N LEU A 322 -19.81 13.62 -15.51
CA LEU A 322 -18.80 12.89 -14.75
C LEU A 322 -17.43 13.55 -14.97
N PRO A 323 -16.53 13.59 -13.98
CA PRO A 323 -15.14 13.97 -14.23
C PRO A 323 -14.52 13.03 -15.28
N ASP A 324 -13.68 13.57 -16.16
CA ASP A 324 -13.03 12.79 -17.22
C ASP A 324 -11.96 11.83 -16.66
N ALA A 325 -11.72 10.73 -17.37
CA ALA A 325 -10.59 9.85 -17.12
C ALA A 325 -9.33 10.36 -17.86
N PRO A 326 -8.11 9.95 -17.48
CA PRO A 326 -6.93 10.19 -18.31
C PRO A 326 -7.04 9.45 -19.65
N ASP A 327 -6.66 10.13 -20.73
CA ASP A 327 -6.83 9.70 -22.11
C ASP A 327 -5.78 8.63 -22.52
N ASP A 328 -6.26 7.43 -22.87
CA ASP A 328 -5.41 6.30 -23.25
C ASP A 328 -4.96 6.31 -24.74
N GLU A 329 -5.56 7.15 -25.58
CA GLU A 329 -5.20 7.27 -26.99
C GLU A 329 -4.00 8.20 -27.16
N PHE A 330 -4.04 9.38 -26.54
CA PHE A 330 -3.04 10.44 -26.67
C PHE A 330 -1.95 10.42 -25.58
N ASP A 331 -2.22 10.00 -24.33
CA ASP A 331 -1.20 9.83 -23.28
C ASP A 331 -1.15 8.42 -22.69
N LYS A 332 -0.57 7.52 -23.49
CA LYS A 332 -0.24 6.15 -23.08
C LYS A 332 0.77 6.08 -21.92
N THR A 333 1.46 7.17 -21.58
CA THR A 333 2.49 7.19 -20.53
C THR A 333 1.95 7.59 -19.16
N TYR A 334 0.78 8.23 -19.11
CA TYR A 334 0.16 8.76 -17.89
C TYR A 334 0.22 7.77 -16.72
N SER A 335 -0.32 6.57 -16.93
CA SER A 335 -0.46 5.57 -15.86
C SER A 335 0.89 5.04 -15.37
N MET A 336 1.84 4.80 -16.27
CA MET A 336 3.19 4.36 -15.88
C MET A 336 3.93 5.48 -15.12
N ASN A 337 3.77 6.74 -15.53
CA ASN A 337 4.34 7.88 -14.83
C ASN A 337 3.69 8.10 -13.45
N GLN A 338 2.38 7.92 -13.35
CA GLN A 338 1.67 7.87 -12.07
C GLN A 338 2.19 6.74 -11.18
N ALA A 339 2.37 5.53 -11.71
CA ALA A 339 2.93 4.40 -10.97
C ALA A 339 4.36 4.66 -10.46
N ARG A 340 5.22 5.27 -11.31
CA ARG A 340 6.59 5.66 -10.96
C ARG A 340 6.67 6.77 -9.90
N SER A 341 5.63 7.62 -9.78
CA SER A 341 5.56 8.68 -8.76
C SER A 341 5.17 8.17 -7.37
N ILE A 342 4.63 6.97 -7.25
CA ILE A 342 4.32 6.36 -5.95
C ILE A 342 5.64 5.87 -5.29
N ARG A 343 6.10 6.63 -4.29
CA ARG A 343 7.34 6.35 -3.52
C ARG A 343 7.01 5.91 -2.11
N TRP A 344 7.87 5.09 -1.52
CA TRP A 344 7.76 4.67 -0.13
C TRP A 344 8.19 5.79 0.82
N ASN A 345 7.40 6.09 1.84
CA ASN A 345 7.80 7.06 2.87
C ASN A 345 8.82 6.42 3.82
N VAL A 346 10.10 6.53 3.47
CA VAL A 346 11.21 5.87 4.18
C VAL A 346 11.37 6.31 5.64
N THR A 347 10.87 7.48 6.04
CA THR A 347 10.97 7.99 7.42
C THR A 347 9.78 7.60 8.30
N ALA A 348 8.61 7.33 7.72
CA ALA A 348 7.43 6.90 8.46
C ALA A 348 7.65 5.56 9.18
N SER A 349 7.14 5.44 10.41
CA SER A 349 7.01 4.14 11.10
C SER A 349 6.05 3.22 10.34
N GLY A 350 6.39 1.94 10.22
CA GLY A 350 5.49 0.92 9.66
C GLY A 350 4.61 0.28 10.73
N ALA A 351 4.44 -1.05 10.66
CA ALA A 351 3.81 -1.84 11.73
C ALA A 351 4.64 -1.90 13.05
N ARG A 352 5.85 -1.32 13.04
CA ARG A 352 6.76 -1.14 14.18
C ARG A 352 7.19 0.34 14.24
N PRO A 353 7.66 0.85 15.40
CA PRO A 353 8.19 2.21 15.50
C PRO A 353 9.34 2.51 14.52
N ASN A 354 10.11 1.50 14.11
CA ASN A 354 11.21 1.63 13.16
C ASN A 354 10.73 2.24 11.82
N PRO A 355 11.49 3.17 11.23
CA PRO A 355 11.20 3.71 9.91
C PRO A 355 11.15 2.62 8.83
N GLN A 356 10.24 2.76 7.88
CA GLN A 356 10.08 1.86 6.73
C GLN A 356 11.41 1.66 5.97
N GLY A 357 12.16 2.74 5.74
CA GLY A 357 13.46 2.73 5.05
C GLY A 357 14.63 2.10 5.84
N SER A 358 14.38 1.56 7.03
CA SER A 358 15.41 0.80 7.76
C SER A 358 15.88 -0.44 7.02
N PHE A 359 15.04 -1.03 6.16
CA PHE A 359 15.42 -2.15 5.29
C PHE A 359 16.01 -1.65 3.96
N ARG A 360 17.34 -1.59 3.87
CA ARG A 360 18.10 -1.10 2.69
C ARG A 360 18.16 -2.13 1.56
N TYR A 361 16.99 -2.48 1.01
CA TYR A 361 16.83 -3.52 -0.02
C TYR A 361 17.75 -3.32 -1.24
N GLY A 362 18.01 -2.08 -1.64
CA GLY A 362 18.86 -1.75 -2.79
C GLY A 362 20.34 -2.06 -2.65
N SER A 363 20.82 -2.31 -1.42
CA SER A 363 22.19 -2.72 -1.11
C SER A 363 22.37 -4.24 -0.99
N ILE A 364 21.30 -5.02 -1.13
CA ILE A 364 21.34 -6.48 -1.02
C ILE A 364 21.65 -7.08 -2.39
N ASN A 365 22.64 -7.98 -2.44
CA ASN A 365 23.00 -8.68 -3.66
C ASN A 365 21.88 -9.65 -4.08
N VAL A 366 21.44 -9.56 -5.33
CA VAL A 366 20.48 -10.48 -5.93
C VAL A 366 21.11 -11.87 -6.05
N THR A 367 20.42 -12.90 -5.55
CA THR A 367 20.85 -14.30 -5.60
C THR A 367 20.25 -15.06 -6.77
N GLU A 368 19.06 -14.66 -7.21
CA GLU A 368 18.28 -15.34 -8.26
C GLU A 368 17.56 -14.31 -9.15
N VAL A 369 17.51 -14.57 -10.46
CA VAL A 369 16.87 -13.69 -11.44
C VAL A 369 15.89 -14.50 -12.30
N TYR A 370 14.63 -14.08 -12.33
CA TYR A 370 13.58 -14.69 -13.16
C TYR A 370 13.00 -13.66 -14.13
N VAL A 371 13.12 -13.92 -15.44
CA VAL A 371 12.41 -13.17 -16.48
C VAL A 371 11.13 -13.93 -16.83
N LEU A 372 10.01 -13.42 -16.33
CA LEU A 372 8.68 -13.99 -16.46
C LEU A 372 7.91 -13.30 -17.59
N ARG A 373 7.89 -13.94 -18.77
CA ARG A 373 7.18 -13.39 -19.94
C ARG A 373 5.79 -13.99 -20.08
N ASN A 374 4.77 -13.15 -20.20
CA ASN A 374 3.46 -13.59 -20.69
C ASN A 374 3.23 -13.20 -22.15
N THR A 375 2.28 -13.89 -22.76
CA THR A 375 1.86 -13.74 -24.16
C THR A 375 0.33 -13.87 -24.22
N PRO A 376 -0.33 -13.46 -25.32
CA PRO A 376 -1.74 -13.75 -25.55
C PRO A 376 -2.04 -15.25 -25.39
N HIS A 377 -3.30 -15.56 -25.07
CA HIS A 377 -3.73 -16.94 -24.86
C HIS A 377 -3.38 -17.85 -26.04
N VAL A 378 -2.70 -18.95 -25.73
CA VAL A 378 -2.21 -19.95 -26.70
C VAL A 378 -3.13 -21.16 -26.75
N THR A 379 -3.05 -21.94 -27.83
CA THR A 379 -3.72 -23.25 -27.91
C THR A 379 -2.74 -24.34 -27.51
N VAL A 380 -3.01 -25.07 -26.43
CA VAL A 380 -2.26 -26.26 -26.00
C VAL A 380 -3.23 -27.44 -25.94
N ASN A 381 -2.89 -28.53 -26.63
CA ASN A 381 -3.72 -29.75 -26.75
C ASN A 381 -5.18 -29.44 -27.17
N GLY A 382 -5.35 -28.55 -28.15
CA GLY A 382 -6.67 -28.16 -28.68
C GLY A 382 -7.52 -27.27 -27.75
N LYS A 383 -7.00 -26.84 -26.60
CA LYS A 383 -7.69 -25.91 -25.68
C LYS A 383 -6.94 -24.59 -25.55
N ARG A 384 -7.68 -23.50 -25.45
CA ARG A 384 -7.14 -22.19 -25.08
C ARG A 384 -6.56 -22.25 -23.66
N ARG A 385 -5.37 -21.67 -23.48
CA ARG A 385 -4.59 -21.64 -22.25
C ARG A 385 -3.86 -20.31 -22.11
N ALA A 386 -3.59 -19.91 -20.88
CA ALA A 386 -2.68 -18.81 -20.57
C ALA A 386 -1.37 -19.40 -20.03
N THR A 387 -0.27 -18.67 -20.19
CA THR A 387 1.08 -19.15 -19.88
C THR A 387 1.93 -18.09 -19.21
N LEU A 388 2.83 -18.54 -18.33
CA LEU A 388 3.92 -17.74 -17.79
C LEU A 388 5.25 -18.40 -18.17
N SER A 389 6.12 -17.67 -18.89
CA SER A 389 7.37 -18.17 -19.47
C SER A 389 7.24 -19.44 -20.35
N GLY A 390 6.08 -19.63 -20.98
CA GLY A 390 5.78 -20.80 -21.82
C GLY A 390 5.22 -22.01 -21.08
N ILE A 391 5.06 -21.93 -19.75
CA ILE A 391 4.35 -22.93 -18.93
C ILE A 391 2.90 -22.49 -18.76
N SER A 392 1.95 -23.34 -19.11
CA SER A 392 0.56 -23.24 -18.63
C SER A 392 0.43 -24.12 -17.40
N TYR A 393 0.28 -23.49 -16.23
CA TYR A 393 0.33 -24.19 -14.97
C TYR A 393 -0.89 -25.09 -14.77
N VAL A 394 -0.63 -26.31 -14.26
CA VAL A 394 -1.66 -27.28 -13.92
C VAL A 394 -1.66 -27.48 -12.41
N ASN A 395 -2.75 -27.11 -11.75
CA ASN A 395 -2.92 -27.38 -10.32
C ASN A 395 -2.97 -28.89 -10.08
N PRO A 396 -2.06 -29.45 -9.27
CA PRO A 396 -2.07 -30.88 -8.94
C PRO A 396 -3.25 -31.24 -8.05
N THR A 397 -3.74 -32.49 -8.13
CA THR A 397 -4.82 -32.99 -7.26
C THR A 397 -4.43 -33.11 -5.78
N THR A 398 -3.14 -33.01 -5.48
CA THR A 398 -2.58 -32.95 -4.12
C THR A 398 -1.80 -31.64 -4.03
N PRO A 399 -2.15 -30.71 -3.13
CA PRO A 399 -1.42 -29.45 -2.94
C PRO A 399 0.08 -29.67 -2.77
N ILE A 400 0.88 -28.78 -3.34
CA ILE A 400 2.36 -28.79 -3.26
C ILE A 400 2.80 -28.85 -1.80
N ARG A 401 2.21 -28.03 -0.91
CA ARG A 401 2.62 -27.99 0.50
C ARG A 401 2.36 -29.31 1.24
N LEU A 402 1.29 -30.03 0.90
CA LEU A 402 1.03 -31.39 1.40
C LEU A 402 1.99 -32.41 0.78
N ALA A 403 2.26 -32.31 -0.53
CA ALA A 403 3.22 -33.18 -1.20
C ALA A 403 4.64 -33.04 -0.62
N ASP A 404 5.04 -31.84 -0.22
CA ASP A 404 6.28 -31.60 0.52
C ASP A 404 6.28 -32.24 1.90
N GLN A 405 5.22 -32.01 2.69
CA GLN A 405 5.11 -32.54 4.06
C GLN A 405 5.20 -34.07 4.10
N TYR A 406 4.56 -34.74 3.13
CA TYR A 406 4.51 -36.20 3.02
C TYR A 406 5.53 -36.78 2.01
N LYS A 407 6.46 -35.94 1.51
CA LYS A 407 7.57 -36.33 0.59
C LYS A 407 7.10 -37.10 -0.66
N LEU A 408 5.95 -36.72 -1.20
CA LEU A 408 5.30 -37.40 -2.31
C LEU A 408 6.01 -37.12 -3.64
N LYS A 409 6.39 -38.18 -4.35
CA LYS A 409 7.02 -38.08 -5.67
C LYS A 409 6.00 -37.85 -6.78
N GLY A 410 6.42 -37.13 -7.83
CA GLY A 410 5.62 -36.91 -9.04
C GLY A 410 4.29 -36.22 -8.79
N VAL A 411 4.30 -35.14 -7.99
CA VAL A 411 3.16 -34.22 -7.82
C VAL A 411 3.42 -32.90 -8.55
N TYR A 412 4.65 -32.39 -8.44
CA TYR A 412 5.13 -31.17 -9.09
C TYR A 412 6.61 -31.35 -9.45
N LYS A 413 7.20 -30.37 -10.15
CA LYS A 413 8.64 -30.32 -10.49
C LYS A 413 9.26 -28.99 -10.08
N LEU A 414 10.55 -29.00 -9.75
CA LEU A 414 11.35 -27.81 -9.39
C LEU A 414 12.20 -27.33 -10.59
N ASP A 415 11.54 -27.20 -11.75
CA ASP A 415 12.16 -26.91 -13.04
C ASP A 415 11.57 -25.67 -13.72
N PHE A 416 10.96 -24.75 -12.96
CA PHE A 416 10.35 -23.56 -13.55
C PHE A 416 11.43 -22.66 -14.15
N PRO A 417 11.29 -22.27 -15.44
CA PRO A 417 12.40 -21.69 -16.18
C PRO A 417 12.65 -20.23 -15.77
N ASN A 418 13.93 -19.90 -15.55
CA ASN A 418 14.36 -18.54 -15.17
C ASN A 418 14.36 -17.53 -16.33
N LYS A 419 14.22 -18.02 -17.57
CA LYS A 419 13.99 -17.23 -18.78
C LYS A 419 12.86 -17.88 -19.59
N PRO A 420 12.14 -17.14 -20.46
CA PRO A 420 11.04 -17.71 -21.24
C PRO A 420 11.50 -18.89 -22.10
N LEU A 421 10.71 -19.97 -22.15
CA LEU A 421 11.04 -21.15 -22.95
C LEU A 421 11.13 -20.82 -24.44
N THR A 422 12.12 -21.42 -25.11
CA THR A 422 12.23 -21.44 -26.57
C THR A 422 11.45 -22.62 -27.15
N GLY A 423 10.32 -22.36 -27.80
CA GLY A 423 9.50 -23.37 -28.47
C GLY A 423 8.03 -23.32 -28.06
N SER A 424 7.30 -24.41 -28.34
CA SER A 424 5.87 -24.52 -28.03
C SER A 424 5.59 -24.54 -26.53
N ALA A 425 4.52 -23.84 -26.12
CA ALA A 425 4.04 -23.87 -24.75
C ALA A 425 3.63 -25.28 -24.30
N LYS A 426 3.88 -25.61 -23.03
CA LYS A 426 3.53 -26.90 -22.41
C LYS A 426 2.69 -26.73 -21.16
N MET A 427 1.86 -27.72 -20.84
CA MET A 427 1.08 -27.78 -19.61
C MET A 427 1.84 -28.57 -18.54
N GLU A 428 2.12 -27.98 -17.38
CA GLU A 428 2.94 -28.62 -16.34
C GLU A 428 2.72 -28.04 -14.93
N SER A 429 2.91 -28.85 -13.89
CA SER A 429 2.95 -28.42 -12.48
C SER A 429 4.39 -28.04 -12.09
N SER A 430 4.95 -27.03 -12.76
CA SER A 430 6.33 -26.57 -12.59
C SER A 430 6.42 -25.41 -11.59
N VAL A 431 7.39 -25.47 -10.68
CA VAL A 431 7.50 -24.65 -9.45
C VAL A 431 8.90 -24.03 -9.37
N ILE A 432 8.97 -22.76 -8.97
CA ILE A 432 10.22 -22.04 -8.70
C ILE A 432 10.83 -22.54 -7.39
N ASN A 433 12.11 -22.92 -7.41
CA ASN A 433 12.84 -23.39 -6.23
C ASN A 433 13.61 -22.22 -5.59
N GLY A 434 12.94 -21.45 -4.73
CA GLY A 434 13.51 -20.25 -4.12
C GLY A 434 14.47 -20.55 -2.96
N THR A 435 15.60 -19.84 -2.93
CA THR A 435 16.62 -19.95 -1.88
C THR A 435 16.14 -19.28 -0.60
N PHE A 436 16.16 -19.99 0.53
CA PHE A 436 15.83 -19.40 1.83
C PHE A 436 16.84 -18.29 2.21
N ARG A 437 16.32 -17.12 2.59
CA ARG A 437 17.06 -15.85 2.74
C ARG A 437 17.76 -15.35 1.48
N GLY A 438 17.41 -15.90 0.31
CA GLY A 438 17.77 -15.35 -0.98
C GLY A 438 17.11 -13.98 -1.22
N PHE A 439 17.63 -13.28 -2.21
CA PHE A 439 17.08 -12.01 -2.68
C PHE A 439 16.82 -12.14 -4.18
N MET A 440 15.56 -12.31 -4.53
CA MET A 440 15.12 -12.69 -5.86
C MET A 440 14.68 -11.45 -6.65
N GLU A 441 15.24 -11.29 -7.84
CA GLU A 441 14.78 -10.33 -8.84
C GLU A 441 13.79 -11.02 -9.78
N VAL A 442 12.57 -10.47 -9.88
CA VAL A 442 11.56 -10.95 -10.83
C VAL A 442 11.24 -9.83 -11.79
N ILE A 443 11.44 -10.08 -13.08
CA ILE A 443 11.12 -9.18 -14.17
C ILE A 443 9.90 -9.75 -14.88
N PHE A 444 8.76 -9.10 -14.73
CA PHE A 444 7.60 -9.41 -15.56
C PHE A 444 7.73 -8.67 -16.89
N GLN A 445 7.63 -9.40 -17.99
CA GLN A 445 7.66 -8.88 -19.35
C GLN A 445 6.32 -9.19 -20.03
N ASN A 446 5.58 -8.16 -20.43
CA ASN A 446 4.25 -8.32 -21.01
C ASN A 446 4.30 -8.20 -22.54
N ASN A 447 4.23 -9.33 -23.24
CA ASN A 447 4.08 -9.40 -24.70
C ASN A 447 2.63 -9.68 -25.13
N ASP A 448 1.66 -9.52 -24.23
CA ASP A 448 0.22 -9.46 -24.55
C ASP A 448 -0.17 -8.01 -24.93
N THR A 449 -1.29 -7.87 -25.64
CA THR A 449 -1.95 -6.58 -25.91
C THR A 449 -2.81 -6.13 -24.73
N LYS A 450 -3.18 -7.04 -23.82
CA LYS A 450 -3.85 -6.73 -22.55
C LYS A 450 -2.85 -6.34 -21.47
N MET A 451 -3.26 -5.45 -20.57
CA MET A 451 -2.49 -5.18 -19.36
C MET A 451 -2.69 -6.32 -18.35
N HIS A 452 -1.61 -6.68 -17.65
CA HIS A 452 -1.68 -7.63 -16.54
C HIS A 452 -1.29 -6.95 -15.24
N SER A 453 -1.84 -7.45 -14.14
CA SER A 453 -1.26 -7.31 -12.80
C SER A 453 -0.82 -8.68 -12.29
N TYR A 454 0.26 -8.69 -11.50
CA TYR A 454 0.84 -9.87 -10.88
C TYR A 454 0.86 -9.72 -9.36
N HIS A 455 0.47 -10.79 -8.68
CA HIS A 455 0.41 -10.89 -7.23
C HIS A 455 1.35 -12.00 -6.73
N MET A 456 2.01 -11.75 -5.59
CA MET A 456 2.79 -12.76 -4.88
C MET A 456 2.25 -12.94 -3.47
N SER A 457 1.74 -14.15 -3.18
CA SER A 457 1.21 -14.47 -1.85
C SER A 457 2.35 -14.61 -0.83
N GLY A 458 2.08 -14.32 0.44
CA GLY A 458 3.06 -14.45 1.53
C GLY A 458 4.16 -13.37 1.60
N TYR A 459 4.26 -12.48 0.60
CA TYR A 459 5.35 -11.51 0.49
C TYR A 459 4.86 -10.13 0.04
N ALA A 460 5.42 -9.07 0.63
CA ALA A 460 5.52 -7.78 -0.03
C ALA A 460 6.89 -7.71 -0.75
N PHE A 461 6.93 -7.09 -1.92
CA PHE A 461 8.11 -6.93 -2.75
C PHE A 461 8.33 -5.45 -3.11
N PHE A 462 9.57 -5.06 -3.39
CA PHE A 462 9.92 -3.70 -3.77
C PHE A 462 9.78 -3.55 -5.29
N VAL A 463 8.92 -2.64 -5.75
CA VAL A 463 8.86 -2.27 -7.16
C VAL A 463 10.01 -1.34 -7.47
N VAL A 464 10.99 -1.83 -8.24
CA VAL A 464 12.25 -1.11 -8.47
C VAL A 464 12.33 -0.46 -9.84
N GLY A 465 11.68 -1.02 -10.87
CA GLY A 465 11.71 -0.43 -12.19
C GLY A 465 10.52 -0.86 -13.03
N MET A 466 10.14 -0.03 -13.98
CA MET A 466 9.19 -0.35 -15.05
C MET A 466 9.49 0.55 -16.23
N ASP A 467 9.37 0.04 -17.45
CA ASP A 467 9.50 0.83 -18.67
C ASP A 467 8.84 0.14 -19.87
N TYR A 468 8.60 0.89 -20.95
CA TYR A 468 8.15 0.31 -22.21
C TYR A 468 9.29 -0.40 -22.95
N GLY A 469 8.92 -1.35 -23.82
CA GLY A 469 9.85 -2.17 -24.58
C GLY A 469 10.23 -3.48 -23.86
N GLU A 470 11.35 -4.05 -24.28
CA GLU A 470 11.91 -5.27 -23.72
C GLU A 470 12.95 -4.94 -22.65
N TRP A 471 12.89 -5.63 -21.51
CA TRP A 471 13.87 -5.51 -20.45
C TRP A 471 15.24 -6.04 -20.89
N THR A 472 16.30 -5.37 -20.45
CA THR A 472 17.70 -5.80 -20.66
C THR A 472 18.49 -5.67 -19.36
N ASP A 473 19.67 -6.29 -19.27
CA ASP A 473 20.52 -6.15 -18.07
C ASP A 473 20.89 -4.67 -17.79
N ASN A 474 20.97 -3.83 -18.82
CA ASN A 474 21.20 -2.39 -18.72
C ASN A 474 20.03 -1.63 -18.05
N SER A 475 18.81 -2.17 -18.13
CA SER A 475 17.63 -1.59 -17.49
C SER A 475 17.77 -1.48 -15.97
N ARG A 476 18.67 -2.25 -15.34
CA ARG A 476 19.01 -2.09 -13.91
C ARG A 476 19.59 -0.72 -13.56
N GLY A 477 20.09 0.04 -14.55
CA GLY A 477 20.55 1.42 -14.37
C GLY A 477 19.43 2.42 -14.06
N THR A 478 18.16 2.10 -14.38
CA THR A 478 17.00 2.94 -14.05
C THR A 478 16.31 2.55 -12.74
N TYR A 479 16.78 1.50 -12.06
CA TYR A 479 16.12 0.98 -10.87
C TYR A 479 16.15 1.95 -9.69
N ASN A 480 14.98 2.19 -9.11
CA ASN A 480 14.83 2.79 -7.81
C ASN A 480 15.23 1.82 -6.70
N LYS A 481 16.45 2.01 -6.18
CA LYS A 481 17.06 1.21 -5.12
C LYS A 481 16.99 1.85 -3.72
N TRP A 482 16.19 2.91 -3.55
CA TRP A 482 16.11 3.68 -2.30
C TRP A 482 14.72 3.61 -1.62
N ASP A 483 13.71 4.11 -2.30
CA ASP A 483 12.34 4.38 -1.80
C ASP A 483 11.28 3.76 -2.75
N GLY A 484 11.61 2.63 -3.35
CA GLY A 484 10.71 1.85 -4.20
C GLY A 484 9.57 1.29 -3.36
N ILE A 485 8.34 1.45 -3.83
CA ILE A 485 7.17 1.09 -3.04
C ILE A 485 7.15 -0.42 -2.78
N ALA A 486 7.08 -0.81 -1.50
CA ALA A 486 6.87 -2.18 -1.08
C ALA A 486 5.38 -2.53 -1.17
N ARG A 487 5.00 -3.56 -1.92
CA ARG A 487 3.58 -3.92 -2.14
C ARG A 487 3.41 -5.39 -2.52
N THR A 488 2.17 -5.85 -2.63
CA THR A 488 1.83 -7.26 -2.92
C THR A 488 1.38 -7.51 -4.37
N THR A 489 0.98 -6.45 -5.11
CA THR A 489 0.44 -6.57 -6.47
C THR A 489 0.97 -5.47 -7.40
N VAL A 490 1.55 -5.82 -8.55
CA VAL A 490 2.13 -4.84 -9.49
C VAL A 490 1.61 -5.03 -10.91
N GLN A 491 1.40 -3.93 -11.62
CA GLN A 491 0.98 -3.91 -13.02
C GLN A 491 2.15 -4.01 -13.99
N VAL A 492 1.84 -4.49 -15.20
CA VAL A 492 2.76 -4.62 -16.34
C VAL A 492 1.98 -4.25 -17.60
N TYR A 493 2.27 -3.07 -18.14
CA TYR A 493 1.58 -2.51 -19.29
C TYR A 493 1.82 -3.31 -20.58
N PRO A 494 0.94 -3.26 -21.58
CA PRO A 494 1.16 -3.93 -22.87
C PRO A 494 2.47 -3.48 -23.52
N GLY A 495 3.30 -4.44 -23.95
CA GLY A 495 4.61 -4.13 -24.55
C GLY A 495 5.60 -3.47 -23.60
N ALA A 496 5.48 -3.72 -22.29
CA ALA A 496 6.32 -3.14 -21.24
C ALA A 496 6.83 -4.22 -20.28
N TRP A 497 7.74 -3.81 -19.39
CA TRP A 497 8.25 -4.63 -18.30
C TRP A 497 8.11 -3.93 -16.94
N THR A 498 8.08 -4.74 -15.88
CA THR A 498 8.16 -4.28 -14.49
C THR A 498 9.04 -5.23 -13.69
N ALA A 499 10.02 -4.69 -12.98
CA ALA A 499 10.98 -5.43 -12.15
C ALA A 499 10.69 -5.21 -10.66
N ILE A 500 10.70 -6.31 -9.91
CA ILE A 500 10.53 -6.34 -8.46
C ILE A 500 11.70 -7.05 -7.78
N LEU A 501 11.96 -6.70 -6.52
CA LEU A 501 12.91 -7.40 -5.64
C LEU A 501 12.18 -7.99 -4.43
N VAL A 502 12.42 -9.28 -4.16
CA VAL A 502 11.75 -10.06 -3.11
C VAL A 502 12.81 -10.63 -2.14
N SER A 503 12.65 -10.41 -0.84
CA SER A 503 13.46 -11.10 0.18
C SER A 503 12.77 -12.39 0.59
N LEU A 504 13.41 -13.54 0.39
CA LEU A 504 12.82 -14.87 0.57
C LEU A 504 12.97 -15.40 2.01
N ASP A 505 12.45 -14.67 2.99
CA ASP A 505 12.54 -15.00 4.42
C ASP A 505 11.38 -15.85 4.96
N ASN A 506 10.28 -15.97 4.21
CA ASN A 506 9.06 -16.67 4.61
C ASN A 506 9.01 -18.10 4.04
N VAL A 507 9.41 -19.08 4.86
CA VAL A 507 9.43 -20.51 4.49
C VAL A 507 8.03 -21.02 4.20
N GLY A 508 7.88 -21.80 3.13
CA GLY A 508 6.60 -22.35 2.69
C GLY A 508 6.48 -22.44 1.17
N VAL A 509 5.25 -22.56 0.70
CA VAL A 509 4.90 -22.55 -0.72
C VAL A 509 3.97 -21.38 -1.00
N TRP A 510 4.33 -20.53 -1.97
CA TRP A 510 3.68 -19.25 -2.19
C TRP A 510 3.30 -19.05 -3.66
N ASN A 511 2.06 -18.65 -3.92
CA ASN A 511 1.57 -18.47 -5.29
C ASN A 511 2.13 -17.18 -5.91
N LEU A 512 2.54 -17.27 -7.17
CA LEU A 512 2.91 -16.13 -8.01
C LEU A 512 2.06 -16.20 -9.28
N ARG A 513 1.11 -15.28 -9.42
CA ARG A 513 0.04 -15.37 -10.43
C ARG A 513 -0.27 -14.03 -11.06
N THR A 514 -0.92 -14.03 -12.21
CA THR A 514 -1.67 -12.84 -12.63
C THR A 514 -2.97 -12.71 -11.81
N GLU A 515 -3.41 -11.49 -11.53
CA GLU A 515 -4.71 -11.22 -10.88
C GLU A 515 -5.86 -11.11 -11.90
N ASN A 516 -5.57 -11.14 -13.21
CA ASN A 516 -6.61 -11.33 -14.22
C ASN A 516 -7.13 -12.77 -14.16
N LEU A 517 -8.37 -12.93 -13.71
CA LEU A 517 -8.93 -14.21 -13.28
C LEU A 517 -9.11 -15.19 -14.45
N ASP A 518 -9.38 -14.71 -15.67
CA ASP A 518 -9.50 -15.57 -16.84
C ASP A 518 -8.18 -16.29 -17.14
N SER A 519 -7.09 -15.56 -17.01
CA SER A 519 -5.74 -15.98 -17.35
C SER A 519 -5.12 -16.78 -16.22
N TRP A 520 -5.38 -16.42 -14.95
CA TRP A 520 -5.07 -17.27 -13.80
C TRP A 520 -5.78 -18.62 -13.91
N TYR A 521 -7.10 -18.64 -14.13
CA TYR A 521 -7.88 -19.88 -14.30
C TYR A 521 -7.39 -20.74 -15.47
N LEU A 522 -6.89 -20.12 -16.53
CA LEU A 522 -6.32 -20.80 -17.70
C LEU A 522 -4.83 -21.19 -17.55
N GLY A 523 -4.18 -20.89 -16.42
CA GLY A 523 -2.84 -21.40 -16.06
C GLY A 523 -1.70 -20.38 -16.02
N GLN A 524 -1.96 -19.06 -16.01
CA GLN A 524 -0.92 -18.03 -15.85
C GLN A 524 -0.56 -17.80 -14.37
N GLU A 525 -0.03 -18.86 -13.75
CA GLU A 525 0.51 -18.84 -12.39
C GLU A 525 1.74 -19.74 -12.28
N THR A 526 2.42 -19.67 -11.15
CA THR A 526 3.38 -20.65 -10.66
C THR A 526 3.40 -20.56 -9.13
N TYR A 527 4.29 -21.32 -8.50
CA TYR A 527 4.53 -21.24 -7.07
C TYR A 527 6.03 -21.08 -6.81
N VAL A 528 6.39 -20.32 -5.79
CA VAL A 528 7.74 -20.25 -5.24
C VAL A 528 7.76 -21.11 -3.98
N ARG A 529 8.61 -22.14 -3.99
CA ARG A 529 8.84 -23.02 -2.85
C ARG A 529 10.13 -22.62 -2.17
N ILE A 530 10.04 -22.25 -0.89
CA ILE A 530 11.19 -21.89 -0.05
C ILE A 530 11.27 -22.88 1.11
N VAL A 531 12.41 -23.52 1.28
CA VAL A 531 12.68 -24.48 2.37
C VAL A 531 13.93 -24.06 3.13
N ASN A 532 13.83 -24.00 4.45
CA ASN A 532 15.00 -23.88 5.32
C ASN A 532 15.73 -25.23 5.37
N PRO A 533 17.04 -25.30 5.04
CA PRO A 533 17.82 -26.53 5.17
C PRO A 533 18.01 -26.98 6.62
N GLU A 534 17.88 -26.07 7.61
CA GLU A 534 17.95 -26.42 9.02
C GLU A 534 16.61 -27.00 9.51
N ALA A 535 16.65 -28.24 10.01
CA ALA A 535 15.48 -28.95 10.55
C ALA A 535 15.05 -28.42 11.94
N THR A 536 14.68 -27.15 12.01
CA THR A 536 14.09 -26.54 13.22
C THR A 536 12.65 -26.08 12.92
N ASN A 537 11.69 -26.45 13.77
CA ASN A 537 10.30 -25.98 13.71
C ASN A 537 10.15 -24.49 14.11
N LYS A 538 11.22 -23.70 13.93
CA LYS A 538 11.28 -22.27 14.24
C LYS A 538 10.88 -21.44 13.03
N THR A 539 11.27 -21.83 11.81
CA THR A 539 11.04 -21.02 10.60
C THR A 539 9.68 -21.23 9.92
N GLU A 540 9.05 -22.38 10.11
CA GLU A 540 7.68 -22.65 9.65
C GLU A 540 6.88 -23.31 10.78
N LEU A 541 5.58 -23.08 10.83
CA LEU A 541 4.65 -23.76 11.72
C LEU A 541 4.37 -25.20 11.22
N PRO A 542 4.08 -26.14 12.13
CA PRO A 542 3.65 -27.48 11.75
C PRO A 542 2.35 -27.45 10.93
N ILE A 543 2.04 -28.55 10.26
CA ILE A 543 0.73 -28.76 9.64
C ILE A 543 -0.38 -28.58 10.70
N PRO A 544 -1.46 -27.82 10.41
CA PRO A 544 -2.57 -27.66 11.34
C PRO A 544 -3.29 -29.00 11.63
N ASP A 545 -3.73 -29.19 12.87
CA ASP A 545 -4.49 -30.40 13.27
C ASP A 545 -5.80 -30.58 12.49
N ASN A 546 -6.36 -29.48 11.97
CA ASN A 546 -7.57 -29.47 11.15
C ASN A 546 -7.30 -29.52 9.63
N ALA A 547 -6.06 -29.81 9.19
CA ALA A 547 -5.72 -29.80 7.77
C ALA A 547 -6.56 -30.81 6.96
N LEU A 548 -7.02 -30.38 5.78
CA LEU A 548 -7.76 -31.23 4.85
C LEU A 548 -6.79 -31.98 3.92
N PHE A 549 -7.13 -33.24 3.61
CA PHE A 549 -6.35 -34.15 2.78
C PHE A 549 -7.11 -34.56 1.52
N CYS A 550 -6.41 -34.54 0.39
CA CYS A 550 -7.00 -34.81 -0.93
C CYS A 550 -5.96 -35.42 -1.89
N GLY A 551 -6.42 -35.86 -3.06
CA GLY A 551 -5.56 -36.47 -4.08
C GLY A 551 -4.89 -37.75 -3.57
N LYS A 552 -3.56 -37.82 -3.66
CA LYS A 552 -2.77 -38.98 -3.19
C LYS A 552 -2.92 -39.21 -1.67
N LEU A 553 -3.28 -38.20 -0.90
CA LEU A 553 -3.49 -38.28 0.56
C LEU A 553 -4.96 -38.45 0.96
N GLN A 554 -5.89 -38.63 0.01
CA GLN A 554 -7.33 -38.75 0.33
C GLN A 554 -7.66 -39.83 1.38
N HIS A 555 -6.83 -40.87 1.46
CA HIS A 555 -6.94 -41.96 2.44
C HIS A 555 -6.64 -41.53 3.90
N LEU A 556 -6.06 -40.36 4.11
CA LEU A 556 -5.85 -39.75 5.44
C LEU A 556 -7.00 -38.81 5.85
N GLN A 557 -7.94 -38.50 4.94
CA GLN A 557 -9.05 -37.62 5.25
C GLN A 557 -10.07 -38.31 6.15
N THR A 558 -10.24 -37.79 7.35
CA THR A 558 -11.40 -38.09 8.21
C THR A 558 -12.62 -37.31 7.71
N PRO A 559 -13.80 -37.94 7.52
CA PRO A 559 -15.04 -37.21 7.26
C PRO A 559 -15.38 -36.29 8.44
N GLN A 560 -15.83 -35.06 8.16
CA GLN A 560 -16.53 -34.26 9.16
C GLN A 560 -17.95 -34.78 9.36
N ASP A 561 -18.40 -34.89 10.61
CA ASP A 561 -19.79 -35.24 10.91
C ASP A 561 -20.73 -34.11 10.47
N ILE A 562 -21.49 -34.35 9.39
CA ILE A 562 -22.47 -33.40 8.82
C ILE A 562 -23.79 -33.40 9.62
N SER A 563 -23.80 -34.03 10.81
CA SER A 563 -24.96 -34.15 11.68
C SER A 563 -25.26 -32.82 12.39
N SER A 564 -26.33 -32.16 11.92
CA SER A 564 -27.26 -31.29 12.66
C SER A 564 -26.71 -30.32 13.70
N ALA A 565 -27.06 -29.04 13.56
CA ALA A 565 -26.81 -27.97 14.51
C ALA A 565 -27.02 -28.42 15.98
N THR A 566 -25.92 -28.65 16.67
CA THR A 566 -25.89 -28.86 18.12
C THR A 566 -25.33 -27.60 18.75
N THR A 567 -26.14 -27.00 19.61
CA THR A 567 -25.78 -25.90 20.50
C THR A 567 -24.45 -26.21 21.18
N PHE A 568 -23.54 -25.24 21.29
CA PHE A 568 -22.30 -25.37 22.05
C PHE A 568 -22.61 -25.53 23.55
N GLY A 569 -22.96 -26.76 23.95
CA GLY A 569 -23.01 -27.20 25.34
C GLY A 569 -21.59 -27.44 25.83
N GLY A 570 -20.91 -26.36 26.22
CA GLY A 570 -19.58 -26.47 26.82
C GLY A 570 -19.65 -27.17 28.17
N ASN A 571 -19.23 -28.45 28.23
CA ASN A 571 -18.62 -29.08 29.42
C ASN A 571 -18.28 -30.58 29.19
N ARG A 572 -17.07 -30.87 28.67
CA ARG A 572 -16.38 -32.16 28.87
C ARG A 572 -14.85 -32.02 28.94
N LEU A 573 -14.37 -31.15 29.83
CA LEU A 573 -12.96 -31.16 30.29
C LEU A 573 -12.75 -30.66 31.74
N SER A 574 -13.82 -30.28 32.46
CA SER A 574 -13.75 -29.70 33.82
C SER A 574 -14.20 -30.65 34.95
N PHE A 575 -14.16 -31.97 34.72
CA PHE A 575 -14.71 -32.98 35.67
C PHE A 575 -13.67 -33.79 36.46
N VAL A 576 -12.40 -33.36 36.47
CA VAL A 576 -11.31 -34.06 37.21
C VAL A 576 -10.63 -33.18 38.27
N PHE A 577 -10.84 -31.85 38.27
CA PHE A 577 -10.14 -30.93 39.18
C PHE A 577 -10.95 -30.39 40.37
N THR A 578 -12.22 -30.79 40.52
CA THR A 578 -13.13 -30.27 41.57
C THR A 578 -13.42 -31.28 42.69
N LEU A 579 -12.47 -32.17 42.99
CA LEU A 579 -12.60 -33.17 44.08
C LEU A 579 -11.33 -33.27 44.96
N LEU A 580 -10.76 -32.14 45.38
CA LEU A 580 -9.60 -32.15 46.29
C LEU A 580 -9.45 -30.91 47.21
N MET A 581 -10.52 -30.11 47.38
CA MET A 581 -10.53 -28.91 48.24
C MET A 581 -11.79 -28.81 49.13
N ILE A 582 -12.29 -29.93 49.67
CA ILE A 582 -13.33 -29.94 50.73
C ILE A 582 -12.93 -30.91 51.85
N LEU A 583 -11.81 -30.62 52.51
CA LEU A 583 -11.39 -31.29 53.75
C LEU A 583 -10.57 -30.32 54.64
N SER A 584 -11.23 -29.34 55.28
CA SER A 584 -10.83 -28.87 56.63
C SER A 584 -11.79 -27.87 57.28
N SER A 585 -12.38 -28.30 58.41
CA SER A 585 -12.89 -27.46 59.53
C SER A 585 -14.22 -26.68 59.31
N PRO A 586 -14.93 -26.24 60.38
CA PRO A 586 -16.00 -27.09 60.95
C PRO A 586 -17.36 -26.39 61.19
N LEU A 587 -18.38 -27.21 61.50
CA LEU A 587 -19.75 -26.86 61.95
C LEU A 587 -19.80 -26.60 63.48
N PRO A 588 -20.95 -26.17 64.09
CA PRO A 588 -21.95 -25.15 63.71
C PRO A 588 -22.23 -24.20 64.95
N PRO A 589 -23.37 -23.45 65.09
CA PRO A 589 -24.74 -23.99 65.29
C PRO A 589 -25.86 -23.31 64.45
N SER A 590 -27.07 -23.85 64.61
CA SER A 590 -28.32 -23.69 63.86
C SER A 590 -29.34 -22.74 64.56
N PRO A 591 -30.66 -22.71 64.24
CA PRO A 591 -31.41 -22.80 62.95
C PRO A 591 -32.48 -21.68 62.79
N ALA A 592 -33.19 -21.62 61.63
CA ALA A 592 -34.66 -21.79 61.55
C ALA A 592 -35.26 -21.43 60.15
N MET A 593 -36.10 -22.35 59.64
CA MET A 593 -37.39 -22.18 58.92
C MET A 593 -37.66 -20.99 57.96
N ALA A 594 -38.41 -21.13 56.85
CA ALA A 594 -39.06 -22.30 56.23
C ALA A 594 -39.57 -21.99 54.80
N ALA A 595 -40.00 -23.05 54.10
CA ALA A 595 -40.87 -23.11 52.90
C ALA A 595 -40.30 -22.54 51.58
N LEU A 596 -40.28 -23.24 50.44
CA LEU A 596 -41.35 -24.00 49.73
C LEU A 596 -42.50 -23.05 49.27
N THR A 597 -43.00 -23.06 48.03
CA THR A 597 -42.93 -24.10 46.97
C THR A 597 -43.32 -23.56 45.58
N SER A 598 -42.92 -24.30 44.53
CA SER A 598 -43.73 -24.67 43.34
C SER A 598 -44.15 -23.58 42.33
N ILE A 599 -43.63 -23.48 41.10
CA ILE A 599 -43.58 -24.42 39.92
C ILE A 599 -44.76 -24.24 38.94
N ALA A 600 -44.45 -24.48 37.65
CA ALA A 600 -45.29 -24.57 36.45
C ALA A 600 -45.70 -23.23 35.80
N THR A 601 -45.17 -22.79 34.64
CA THR A 601 -45.02 -23.40 33.29
C THR A 601 -46.32 -23.62 32.52
N LEU A 602 -46.56 -22.84 31.47
CA LEU A 602 -46.47 -23.30 30.06
C LEU A 602 -46.75 -22.16 29.07
N SER A 603 -46.28 -22.34 27.83
CA SER A 603 -46.39 -21.44 26.66
C SER A 603 -47.45 -21.98 25.67
N PRO A 604 -47.48 -21.60 24.38
CA PRO A 604 -47.37 -20.28 23.73
C PRO A 604 -48.62 -19.99 22.84
N LYS A 605 -48.74 -18.77 22.27
CA LYS A 605 -49.21 -18.58 20.86
C LYS A 605 -49.07 -17.14 20.35
N SER A 606 -48.96 -17.03 19.03
CA SER A 606 -48.68 -15.83 18.23
C SER A 606 -49.91 -15.29 17.49
N VAL A 607 -50.14 -13.97 17.50
CA VAL A 607 -50.87 -13.20 16.46
C VAL A 607 -50.20 -11.81 16.35
N ALA A 608 -50.27 -11.16 15.18
CA ALA A 608 -49.54 -9.93 14.82
C ALA A 608 -50.45 -8.67 14.69
N VAL A 609 -49.85 -7.55 14.24
CA VAL A 609 -50.48 -6.29 13.69
C VAL A 609 -50.93 -5.25 14.77
N PRO A 610 -50.81 -3.90 14.58
CA PRO A 610 -49.96 -3.04 13.72
C PRO A 610 -49.24 -1.86 14.43
N TYR A 611 -48.61 -0.99 13.62
CA TYR A 611 -48.12 0.38 13.88
C TYR A 611 -49.28 1.44 13.97
N GLN A 612 -49.15 2.68 14.46
CA GLN A 612 -47.98 3.40 14.99
C GLN A 612 -48.21 4.24 16.29
N PRO A 613 -48.73 5.50 16.33
CA PRO A 613 -48.03 6.52 17.13
C PRO A 613 -48.85 7.24 18.22
N GLN A 614 -48.19 7.66 19.31
CA GLN A 614 -48.58 8.90 20.01
C GLN A 614 -47.48 9.58 20.86
N LYS A 615 -47.33 10.90 20.61
CA LYS A 615 -46.90 12.00 21.50
C LYS A 615 -45.78 11.77 22.54
N LEU A 616 -44.63 12.39 22.29
CA LEU A 616 -43.75 12.92 23.34
C LEU A 616 -44.12 14.39 23.65
N LEU A 617 -44.14 14.76 24.93
CA LEU A 617 -44.37 16.13 25.39
C LEU A 617 -43.09 16.97 25.34
N ARG A 618 -43.20 18.23 24.88
CA ARG A 618 -42.16 19.25 24.98
C ARG A 618 -42.18 19.91 26.35
N LEU A 619 -41.01 20.24 26.89
CA LEU A 619 -40.81 21.40 27.76
C LEU A 619 -39.38 21.95 27.57
N SER A 620 -39.26 23.26 27.43
CA SER A 620 -37.98 23.99 27.28
C SER A 620 -37.51 24.54 28.63
N PRO A 621 -36.27 25.06 28.71
CA PRO A 621 -36.20 26.52 28.86
C PRO A 621 -35.06 27.20 28.07
N LYS A 622 -35.16 28.53 27.96
CA LYS A 622 -34.17 29.46 27.38
C LYS A 622 -33.45 30.25 28.51
N PRO A 623 -32.33 30.94 28.23
CA PRO A 623 -31.41 31.44 29.26
C PRO A 623 -31.76 32.82 29.81
N ALA A 624 -31.11 33.19 30.92
CA ALA A 624 -31.03 34.57 31.45
C ALA A 624 -29.60 35.08 31.40
N LEU A 625 -29.43 36.39 31.23
CA LEU A 625 -28.16 37.06 30.93
C LEU A 625 -28.11 38.38 31.71
N ILE A 626 -27.09 38.59 32.54
CA ILE A 626 -26.82 39.88 33.21
C ILE A 626 -25.32 40.20 33.08
N SER A 627 -25.04 41.48 32.84
CA SER A 627 -23.73 42.07 32.52
C SER A 627 -23.17 42.90 33.69
N CYS A 628 -21.84 42.98 33.80
CA CYS A 628 -21.05 44.13 34.26
C CYS A 628 -19.56 43.75 34.14
N ARG A 629 -18.83 44.25 33.13
CA ARG A 629 -18.10 45.54 33.06
C ARG A 629 -16.93 45.63 34.05
N LEU A 630 -15.72 45.64 33.50
CA LEU A 630 -14.44 45.90 34.18
C LEU A 630 -14.27 47.40 34.47
N ASP A 631 -13.70 47.70 35.64
CA ASP A 631 -12.99 48.96 35.93
C ASP A 631 -11.72 48.65 36.75
N SER A 632 -10.82 49.63 36.85
CA SER A 632 -9.37 49.42 37.11
C SER A 632 -8.84 50.04 38.41
N SER A 633 -7.53 49.84 38.68
CA SER A 633 -6.70 50.44 39.76
C SER A 633 -6.83 49.76 41.15
N SER A 634 -5.78 49.08 41.65
CA SER A 634 -4.66 49.55 42.51
C SER A 634 -5.11 49.96 43.93
N ASP A 635 -4.58 49.42 45.04
CA ASP A 635 -3.17 49.53 45.48
C ASP A 635 -2.89 48.63 46.74
N LYS A 636 -1.59 48.46 47.12
CA LYS A 636 -0.97 48.18 48.47
C LYS A 636 -1.81 47.58 49.65
N SER A 637 -1.37 46.70 50.56
CA SER A 637 -0.05 46.26 51.09
C SER A 637 -0.25 45.46 52.42
N HIS A 638 0.84 44.97 53.05
CA HIS A 638 1.01 44.41 54.43
C HIS A 638 0.35 43.03 54.74
N GLU A 639 1.12 41.97 55.04
CA GLU A 639 1.76 41.55 56.33
C GLU A 639 0.78 40.93 57.36
N SER A 640 1.11 39.87 58.15
CA SER A 640 2.27 38.94 58.17
C SER A 640 1.99 37.70 59.06
N LYS A 641 2.91 36.70 59.00
CA LYS A 641 3.32 35.72 60.05
C LYS A 641 2.45 34.51 60.47
N ASN A 642 3.07 33.33 60.24
CA ASN A 642 3.32 32.19 61.15
C ASN A 642 2.12 31.48 61.83
N TRP A 643 1.98 30.14 61.77
CA TRP A 643 2.95 29.16 62.31
C TRP A 643 2.87 27.77 61.61
N ARG A 644 3.81 26.87 61.97
CA ARG A 644 3.99 25.47 61.48
C ARG A 644 2.91 24.53 62.11
N THR A 645 2.66 23.26 61.73
CA THR A 645 3.59 22.13 61.52
C THR A 645 2.92 20.86 60.93
N LEU A 646 3.63 20.18 60.01
CA LEU A 646 3.85 18.70 59.87
C LEU A 646 2.76 17.66 59.46
N VAL A 647 3.12 16.94 58.37
CA VAL A 647 2.98 15.49 58.06
C VAL A 647 1.75 14.95 57.27
N SER A 648 1.97 14.85 55.95
CA SER A 648 1.77 13.72 55.03
C SER A 648 0.79 12.57 55.35
N THR A 649 -0.25 12.44 54.52
CA THR A 649 -0.63 11.23 53.71
C THR A 649 -1.77 11.66 52.77
N ALA A 650 -1.61 11.69 51.44
CA ALA A 650 -1.68 10.58 50.47
C ALA A 650 -3.09 10.36 49.86
N LEU A 651 -3.18 10.48 48.53
CA LEU A 651 -4.25 10.06 47.60
C LEU A 651 -5.72 10.37 47.93
N ALA A 652 -6.27 11.39 47.25
CA ALA A 652 -7.54 11.28 46.52
C ALA A 652 -7.57 12.34 45.40
N ALA A 653 -8.02 11.97 44.20
CA ALA A 653 -8.06 12.88 43.06
C ALA A 653 -9.39 13.66 42.98
N ALA A 654 -9.34 14.94 42.59
CA ALA A 654 -10.24 15.51 41.57
C ALA A 654 -9.92 16.99 41.22
N VAL A 655 -9.48 17.19 39.97
CA VAL A 655 -10.11 18.10 38.96
C VAL A 655 -10.18 19.63 39.23
N ILE A 656 -9.78 20.39 38.19
CA ILE A 656 -9.78 21.88 38.02
C ILE A 656 -8.64 22.65 38.73
N SER A 657 -7.54 22.87 38.01
CA SER A 657 -7.25 24.20 37.38
C SER A 657 -5.79 24.30 36.89
N PHE A 658 -5.55 24.17 35.58
CA PHE A 658 -4.46 24.87 34.88
C PHE A 658 -4.75 24.93 33.38
N SER A 659 -5.59 25.90 33.02
CA SER A 659 -5.78 26.33 31.63
C SER A 659 -4.78 27.45 31.32
N SER A 660 -3.60 27.08 30.85
CA SER A 660 -2.70 28.01 30.17
C SER A 660 -2.02 27.29 29.01
N SER A 661 -2.42 27.65 27.81
CA SER A 661 -1.88 27.16 26.54
C SER A 661 -0.37 27.34 26.44
N LEU A 662 0.36 26.24 26.30
CA LEU A 662 1.72 26.24 25.75
C LEU A 662 1.64 25.74 24.29
N PRO A 663 2.17 26.47 23.30
CA PRO A 663 2.28 25.97 21.95
C PRO A 663 3.38 24.91 21.89
N ALA A 664 3.00 23.65 21.60
CA ALA A 664 3.96 22.58 21.36
C ALA A 664 4.61 22.73 19.98
N ASN A 665 5.60 23.62 19.89
CA ASN A 665 6.46 23.79 18.71
C ASN A 665 7.93 23.98 19.13
N ALA A 666 8.83 23.32 18.40
CA ALA A 666 10.27 23.60 18.27
C ALA A 666 11.29 23.14 19.35
N ASP A 667 10.95 22.36 20.39
CA ASP A 667 11.98 21.92 21.37
C ASP A 667 12.79 20.66 20.99
N LEU A 668 12.34 19.81 20.05
CA LEU A 668 13.12 18.63 19.65
C LEU A 668 14.39 19.01 18.86
N ASN A 669 14.33 20.10 18.08
CA ASN A 669 15.43 20.55 17.24
C ASN A 669 16.53 21.27 18.02
N LYS A 670 16.23 21.77 19.23
CA LYS A 670 17.20 22.54 20.02
C LYS A 670 18.32 21.65 20.57
N TYR A 671 17.98 20.43 21.02
CA TYR A 671 18.98 19.50 21.55
C TYR A 671 19.96 19.03 20.47
N GLU A 672 19.50 18.67 19.27
CA GLU A 672 20.39 18.27 18.16
C GLU A 672 21.21 19.45 17.60
N ALA A 673 20.65 20.66 17.56
CA ALA A 673 21.37 21.86 17.18
C ALA A 673 22.49 22.24 18.18
N GLU A 674 22.27 22.01 19.48
CA GLU A 674 23.26 22.25 20.53
C GLU A 674 24.30 21.12 20.65
N THR A 675 23.92 19.86 20.39
CA THR A 675 24.80 18.68 20.61
C THR A 675 25.70 18.30 19.44
N ARG A 676 25.59 18.93 18.26
CA ARG A 676 26.48 18.76 17.09
C ARG A 676 26.89 17.29 16.84
N GLY A 677 25.96 16.54 16.24
CA GLY A 677 26.04 15.08 16.05
C GLY A 677 27.37 14.51 15.48
N GLU A 678 27.49 13.18 15.60
CA GLU A 678 28.70 12.34 15.70
C GLU A 678 29.80 12.41 14.59
N PHE A 679 29.81 13.42 13.73
CA PHE A 679 30.88 13.72 12.77
C PHE A 679 31.34 15.18 12.86
N GLY A 680 31.72 15.60 14.07
CA GLY A 680 32.08 16.97 14.40
C GLY A 680 33.41 17.49 13.82
N ILE A 681 33.48 17.74 12.50
CA ILE A 681 34.35 18.77 11.90
C ILE A 681 33.63 19.46 10.73
N GLY A 682 33.12 20.68 10.98
CA GLY A 682 32.57 21.62 9.98
C GLY A 682 31.05 21.57 9.80
N SER A 683 30.38 22.69 10.11
CA SER A 683 29.13 23.26 9.53
C SER A 683 28.03 22.38 8.89
N ALA A 684 27.87 21.12 9.30
CA ALA A 684 26.91 20.15 8.74
C ALA A 684 25.42 20.42 9.08
N ALA A 685 24.94 21.63 8.77
CA ALA A 685 23.56 22.05 8.92
C ALA A 685 22.61 21.20 8.05
N GLN A 686 21.40 20.95 8.56
CA GLN A 686 20.40 20.10 7.92
C GLN A 686 19.24 20.95 7.41
N TYR A 687 19.13 21.03 6.08
CA TYR A 687 18.10 21.73 5.31
C TYR A 687 17.40 20.79 4.31
N GLY A 688 17.53 19.47 4.47
CA GLY A 688 16.90 18.48 3.59
C GLY A 688 15.37 18.62 3.61
N SER A 689 14.75 18.70 2.43
CA SER A 689 13.33 19.04 2.25
C SER A 689 12.87 20.38 2.86
N ALA A 690 13.78 21.30 3.22
CA ALA A 690 13.41 22.58 3.79
C ALA A 690 12.84 23.54 2.73
N ASP A 691 11.90 24.39 3.15
CA ASP A 691 11.42 25.53 2.37
C ASP A 691 12.32 26.74 2.63
N LEU A 692 13.21 27.02 1.67
CA LEU A 692 14.17 28.12 1.67
C LEU A 692 13.87 29.12 0.55
N ARG A 693 12.63 29.16 0.06
CA ARG A 693 12.23 30.08 -1.01
C ARG A 693 12.46 31.53 -0.57
N LYS A 694 13.22 32.29 -1.37
CA LYS A 694 13.61 33.68 -1.08
C LYS A 694 14.42 33.86 0.21
N ALA A 695 15.01 32.79 0.74
CA ALA A 695 15.94 32.89 1.86
C ALA A 695 17.22 33.64 1.46
N VAL A 696 17.89 34.29 2.42
CA VAL A 696 19.11 35.08 2.20
C VAL A 696 20.19 34.54 3.13
N HIS A 697 21.15 33.84 2.55
CA HIS A 697 22.25 33.11 3.20
C HIS A 697 23.56 33.45 2.50
N VAL A 698 23.97 34.72 2.61
CA VAL A 698 25.08 35.33 1.87
C VAL A 698 26.38 35.27 2.70
N ASN A 699 27.49 34.87 2.07
CA ASN A 699 28.79 34.60 2.71
C ASN A 699 28.74 33.57 3.87
N GLU A 700 27.80 32.64 3.84
CA GLU A 700 27.64 31.60 4.86
C GLU A 700 28.59 30.40 4.67
N ASN A 701 28.85 29.69 5.76
CA ASN A 701 29.59 28.43 5.75
C ASN A 701 28.63 27.25 5.83
N LEU A 702 28.33 26.67 4.68
CA LEU A 702 27.39 25.58 4.42
C LEU A 702 28.12 24.31 3.97
N ARG A 703 29.42 24.19 4.29
CA ARG A 703 30.26 23.04 3.96
C ARG A 703 29.68 21.76 4.57
N ARG A 704 29.54 20.71 3.76
CA ARG A 704 28.91 19.43 4.13
C ARG A 704 27.47 19.54 4.66
N ALA A 705 26.80 20.67 4.46
CA ALA A 705 25.39 20.80 4.78
C ALA A 705 24.54 19.91 3.84
N ASN A 706 23.37 19.53 4.31
CA ASN A 706 22.42 18.69 3.58
C ASN A 706 21.22 19.52 3.14
N PHE A 707 21.09 19.73 1.84
CA PHE A 707 19.99 20.41 1.14
C PHE A 707 19.22 19.44 0.23
N THR A 708 19.35 18.11 0.42
CA THR A 708 18.68 17.13 -0.46
C THR A 708 17.17 17.36 -0.48
N ALA A 709 16.62 17.57 -1.68
CA ALA A 709 15.23 17.96 -1.97
C ALA A 709 14.74 19.29 -1.34
N ALA A 710 15.64 20.21 -0.95
CA ALA A 710 15.27 21.55 -0.49
C ALA A 710 14.65 22.41 -1.61
N ASP A 711 13.69 23.26 -1.25
CA ASP A 711 13.07 24.25 -2.14
C ASP A 711 13.75 25.61 -1.95
N MET A 712 14.67 25.93 -2.86
CA MET A 712 15.60 27.07 -2.81
C MET A 712 15.27 28.10 -3.91
N ARG A 713 13.99 28.22 -4.30
CA ARG A 713 13.61 29.11 -5.40
C ARG A 713 13.77 30.58 -5.02
N GLU A 714 14.35 31.37 -5.92
CA GLU A 714 14.58 32.82 -5.76
C GLU A 714 15.42 33.21 -4.51
N SER A 715 16.19 32.29 -3.92
CA SER A 715 17.04 32.52 -2.75
C SER A 715 18.40 33.14 -3.10
N ASP A 716 19.03 33.84 -2.16
CA ASP A 716 20.40 34.37 -2.29
C ASP A 716 21.41 33.59 -1.44
N PHE A 717 22.38 32.97 -2.11
CA PHE A 717 23.51 32.23 -1.56
C PHE A 717 24.86 32.78 -2.05
N SER A 718 24.91 34.04 -2.47
CA SER A 718 26.14 34.65 -3.01
C SER A 718 27.29 34.65 -1.99
N GLY A 719 28.50 34.37 -2.48
CA GLY A 719 29.73 34.24 -1.67
C GLY A 719 29.77 33.07 -0.68
N SER A 720 28.73 32.24 -0.60
CA SER A 720 28.63 31.17 0.39
C SER A 720 29.43 29.91 0.00
N THR A 721 29.90 29.17 1.00
CA THR A 721 30.76 27.99 0.80
C THR A 721 29.99 26.70 1.07
N PHE A 722 29.85 25.86 0.04
CA PHE A 722 29.10 24.61 0.04
C PHE A 722 30.01 23.37 -0.07
N ASN A 723 31.32 23.48 0.19
CA ASN A 723 32.27 22.39 -0.12
C ASN A 723 31.79 21.04 0.43
N GLY A 724 31.60 20.05 -0.45
CA GLY A 724 31.13 18.72 -0.06
C GLY A 724 29.67 18.64 0.44
N ALA A 725 28.83 19.64 0.17
CA ALA A 725 27.41 19.63 0.50
C ALA A 725 26.59 18.70 -0.41
N TYR A 726 25.46 18.23 0.12
CA TYR A 726 24.50 17.37 -0.58
C TYR A 726 23.32 18.23 -1.02
N LEU A 727 23.12 18.36 -2.33
CA LEU A 727 22.13 19.24 -2.99
C LEU A 727 21.24 18.44 -3.96
N GLU A 728 21.22 17.11 -3.80
CA GLU A 728 20.50 16.19 -4.67
C GLU A 728 19.01 16.53 -4.75
N LYS A 729 18.45 16.63 -5.96
CA LYS A 729 17.05 16.99 -6.20
C LYS A 729 16.60 18.34 -5.61
N ALA A 730 17.51 19.21 -5.16
CA ALA A 730 17.14 20.55 -4.70
C ALA A 730 16.60 21.40 -5.86
N VAL A 731 15.68 22.32 -5.56
CA VAL A 731 15.01 23.17 -6.55
C VAL A 731 15.43 24.63 -6.35
N ALA A 732 16.44 25.07 -7.09
CA ALA A 732 17.06 26.39 -6.98
C ALA A 732 16.77 27.28 -8.21
N TYR A 733 15.53 27.23 -8.73
CA TYR A 733 15.08 28.10 -9.82
C TYR A 733 15.30 29.57 -9.45
N LYS A 734 16.00 30.33 -10.31
CA LYS A 734 16.35 31.74 -10.07
C LYS A 734 17.15 32.03 -8.79
N ALA A 735 17.79 31.03 -8.19
CA ALA A 735 18.68 31.26 -7.05
C ALA A 735 19.95 32.01 -7.46
N ASN A 736 20.47 32.85 -6.56
CA ASN A 736 21.73 33.55 -6.73
C ASN A 736 22.87 32.79 -6.03
N PHE A 737 23.80 32.25 -6.80
CA PHE A 737 25.04 31.59 -6.34
C PHE A 737 26.28 32.37 -6.78
N THR A 738 26.17 33.69 -6.99
CA THR A 738 27.30 34.51 -7.47
C THR A 738 28.50 34.38 -6.52
N GLY A 739 29.65 33.94 -7.04
CA GLY A 739 30.88 33.73 -6.26
C GLY A 739 30.82 32.61 -5.22
N ALA A 740 29.79 31.76 -5.23
CA ALA A 740 29.67 30.65 -4.29
C ALA A 740 30.66 29.51 -4.59
N ASP A 741 31.15 28.84 -3.55
CA ASP A 741 32.08 27.72 -3.66
C ASP A 741 31.36 26.38 -3.47
N LEU A 742 30.87 25.85 -4.60
CA LEU A 742 30.15 24.59 -4.77
C LEU A 742 31.09 23.41 -5.09
N SER A 743 32.38 23.50 -4.74
CA SER A 743 33.34 22.42 -4.98
C SER A 743 32.98 21.12 -4.23
N ASP A 744 33.29 19.97 -4.82
CA ASP A 744 32.99 18.63 -4.29
C ASP A 744 31.50 18.35 -3.93
N THR A 745 30.56 19.19 -4.36
CA THR A 745 29.13 19.02 -4.07
C THR A 745 28.47 17.91 -4.87
N LEU A 746 27.48 17.25 -4.27
CA LEU A 746 26.63 16.26 -4.94
C LEU A 746 25.28 16.89 -5.27
N MET A 747 25.10 17.28 -6.53
CA MET A 747 23.94 17.99 -7.07
C MET A 747 23.10 17.12 -8.03
N ASP A 748 23.11 15.78 -7.91
CA ASP A 748 22.37 14.90 -8.83
C ASP A 748 20.87 15.27 -8.92
N ARG A 749 20.36 15.45 -10.15
CA ARG A 749 18.98 15.86 -10.44
C ARG A 749 18.56 17.21 -9.83
N MET A 750 19.49 18.12 -9.58
CA MET A 750 19.18 19.47 -9.11
C MET A 750 18.54 20.33 -10.23
N VAL A 751 17.61 21.21 -9.86
CA VAL A 751 16.96 22.16 -10.78
C VAL A 751 17.59 23.54 -10.56
N LEU A 752 18.34 24.02 -11.55
CA LEU A 752 19.13 25.26 -11.55
C LEU A 752 18.72 26.20 -12.69
N ASN A 753 17.52 26.02 -13.26
CA ASN A 753 17.02 26.86 -14.35
C ASN A 753 17.01 28.35 -13.94
N GLU A 754 17.48 29.21 -14.85
CA GLU A 754 17.64 30.66 -14.62
C GLU A 754 18.45 31.05 -13.36
N ALA A 755 19.19 30.12 -12.73
CA ALA A 755 20.04 30.42 -11.58
C ALA A 755 21.28 31.23 -11.99
N ASN A 756 21.74 32.13 -11.12
CA ASN A 756 22.95 32.93 -11.37
C ASN A 756 24.17 32.24 -10.75
N LEU A 757 25.07 31.70 -11.59
CA LEU A 757 26.30 31.02 -11.19
C LEU A 757 27.55 31.84 -11.52
N THR A 758 27.42 33.16 -11.71
CA THR A 758 28.54 34.02 -12.07
C THR A 758 29.68 33.92 -11.06
N ASN A 759 30.90 33.65 -11.54
CA ASN A 759 32.10 33.42 -10.73
C ASN A 759 32.02 32.25 -9.71
N ALA A 760 31.02 31.37 -9.79
CA ALA A 760 30.91 30.22 -8.90
C ALA A 760 31.98 29.15 -9.18
N VAL A 761 32.42 28.44 -8.15
CA VAL A 761 33.42 27.38 -8.24
C VAL A 761 32.72 26.03 -8.07
N LEU A 762 32.62 25.24 -9.14
CA LEU A 762 31.93 23.93 -9.19
C LEU A 762 32.92 22.77 -9.35
N VAL A 763 34.17 22.96 -8.94
CA VAL A 763 35.27 22.00 -9.17
C VAL A 763 34.97 20.64 -8.51
N ARG A 764 35.12 19.54 -9.26
CA ARG A 764 34.81 18.14 -8.86
C ARG A 764 33.35 17.90 -8.39
N SER A 765 32.43 18.81 -8.67
CA SER A 765 31.01 18.61 -8.34
C SER A 765 30.34 17.60 -9.29
N VAL A 766 29.23 17.01 -8.84
CA VAL A 766 28.44 16.03 -9.62
C VAL A 766 27.06 16.59 -9.91
N LEU A 767 26.80 16.98 -11.17
CA LEU A 767 25.53 17.53 -11.65
C LEU A 767 24.81 16.57 -12.62
N THR A 768 24.96 15.25 -12.46
CA THR A 768 24.28 14.28 -13.35
C THR A 768 22.77 14.50 -13.37
N ARG A 769 22.16 14.48 -14.55
CA ARG A 769 20.73 14.73 -14.79
C ARG A 769 20.17 16.05 -14.21
N SER A 770 21.03 17.05 -13.98
CA SER A 770 20.62 18.36 -13.47
C SER A 770 20.24 19.29 -14.62
N ASP A 771 19.24 20.14 -14.40
CA ASP A 771 18.80 21.11 -15.41
C ASP A 771 19.38 22.50 -15.09
N LEU A 772 20.28 22.99 -15.94
CA LEU A 772 20.81 24.37 -15.88
C LEU A 772 20.27 25.23 -17.03
N GLY A 773 19.04 24.98 -17.49
CA GLY A 773 18.40 25.70 -18.57
C GLY A 773 18.27 27.20 -18.30
N GLY A 774 18.99 28.02 -19.09
CA GLY A 774 18.98 29.48 -18.94
C GLY A 774 19.76 30.02 -17.74
N ALA A 775 20.57 29.20 -17.05
CA ALA A 775 21.44 29.67 -15.97
C ALA A 775 22.50 30.65 -16.49
N ILE A 776 22.95 31.59 -15.65
CA ILE A 776 24.01 32.56 -16.00
C ILE A 776 25.37 31.91 -15.70
N ILE A 777 26.14 31.62 -16.75
CA ILE A 777 27.42 30.89 -16.70
C ILE A 777 28.57 31.78 -17.18
N GLU A 778 28.82 32.87 -16.45
CA GLU A 778 29.96 33.79 -16.68
C GLU A 778 31.01 33.61 -15.59
N GLY A 779 32.25 33.29 -15.94
CA GLY A 779 33.34 33.12 -14.97
C GLY A 779 33.18 31.92 -14.02
N ALA A 780 32.23 31.01 -14.25
CA ALA A 780 32.10 29.79 -13.45
C ALA A 780 33.23 28.78 -13.77
N ASP A 781 33.67 27.98 -12.79
CA ASP A 781 34.68 26.93 -12.98
C ASP A 781 34.10 25.52 -12.78
N PHE A 782 34.06 24.73 -13.86
CA PHE A 782 33.56 23.35 -13.90
C PHE A 782 34.70 22.31 -13.97
N SER A 783 35.92 22.62 -13.53
CA SER A 783 37.05 21.71 -13.66
C SER A 783 36.79 20.39 -12.91
N ASP A 784 36.94 19.26 -13.62
CA ASP A 784 36.62 17.91 -13.16
C ASP A 784 35.16 17.69 -12.70
N ALA A 785 34.23 18.60 -13.04
CA ALA A 785 32.81 18.42 -12.75
C ALA A 785 32.15 17.37 -13.67
N VAL A 786 31.25 16.57 -13.11
CA VAL A 786 30.53 15.51 -13.84
C VAL A 786 29.16 16.05 -14.28
N LEU A 787 29.01 16.32 -15.58
CA LEU A 787 27.76 16.75 -16.21
C LEU A 787 27.35 15.83 -17.36
N ASP A 788 26.05 15.76 -17.62
CA ASP A 788 25.51 15.08 -18.80
C ASP A 788 26.00 15.76 -20.08
N LEU A 789 26.33 14.96 -21.11
CA LEU A 789 26.93 15.45 -22.36
C LEU A 789 26.05 16.50 -23.06
N THR A 790 24.73 16.31 -23.05
CA THR A 790 23.73 17.23 -23.61
C THR A 790 23.75 18.57 -22.88
N GLN A 791 23.80 18.55 -21.54
CA GLN A 791 23.86 19.76 -20.73
C GLN A 791 25.16 20.53 -21.00
N LYS A 792 26.30 19.84 -20.98
CA LYS A 792 27.62 20.40 -21.33
C LYS A 792 27.62 21.04 -22.73
N GLN A 793 27.04 20.38 -23.74
CA GLN A 793 26.88 20.94 -25.09
C GLN A 793 25.99 22.19 -25.11
N ALA A 794 24.92 22.24 -24.30
CA ALA A 794 24.06 23.41 -24.19
C ALA A 794 24.79 24.60 -23.55
N LEU A 795 25.47 24.38 -22.41
CA LEU A 795 26.25 25.42 -21.72
C LEU A 795 27.35 25.99 -22.62
N CYS A 796 28.06 25.15 -23.38
CA CYS A 796 29.13 25.57 -24.27
C CYS A 796 28.72 26.59 -25.36
N LYS A 797 27.42 26.78 -25.62
CA LYS A 797 26.91 27.78 -26.59
C LYS A 797 26.98 29.21 -26.09
N TYR A 798 26.90 29.44 -24.78
CA TYR A 798 26.77 30.78 -24.19
C TYR A 798 27.66 31.03 -22.96
N ALA A 799 28.28 29.99 -22.38
CA ALA A 799 29.23 30.15 -21.28
C ALA A 799 30.44 31.01 -21.67
N SER A 800 30.86 31.91 -20.78
CA SER A 800 31.87 32.95 -21.06
C SER A 800 32.75 33.24 -19.83
N GLY A 801 33.77 34.08 -20.00
CA GLY A 801 34.60 34.57 -18.90
C GLY A 801 35.68 33.62 -18.38
N MET A 802 36.30 34.07 -17.28
CA MET A 802 37.36 33.39 -16.53
C MET A 802 37.07 33.58 -15.04
N ASN A 803 37.18 32.52 -14.26
CA ASN A 803 36.92 32.58 -12.83
C ASN A 803 38.00 33.44 -12.13
N PRO A 804 37.62 34.47 -11.34
CA PRO A 804 38.58 35.37 -10.71
C PRO A 804 39.33 34.74 -9.53
N ILE A 805 38.86 33.61 -8.99
CA ILE A 805 39.49 32.89 -7.88
C ILE A 805 40.45 31.81 -8.41
N THR A 806 40.01 30.99 -9.38
CA THR A 806 40.81 29.86 -9.89
C THR A 806 41.66 30.20 -11.10
N GLY A 807 41.39 31.32 -11.79
CA GLY A 807 42.05 31.70 -13.04
C GLY A 807 41.70 30.81 -14.25
N VAL A 808 40.73 29.91 -14.11
CA VAL A 808 40.32 28.98 -15.17
C VAL A 808 39.25 29.61 -16.06
N SER A 809 39.42 29.51 -17.39
CA SER A 809 38.37 29.89 -18.33
C SER A 809 37.17 28.95 -18.23
N THR A 810 35.97 29.52 -18.12
CA THR A 810 34.70 28.77 -18.02
C THR A 810 34.53 27.78 -19.17
N ARG A 811 34.76 28.22 -20.42
CA ARG A 811 34.67 27.34 -21.60
C ARG A 811 35.73 26.23 -21.60
N LYS A 812 36.93 26.50 -21.07
CA LYS A 812 37.99 25.49 -20.93
C LYS A 812 37.64 24.45 -19.88
N SER A 813 37.12 24.86 -18.72
CA SER A 813 36.69 23.96 -17.63
C SER A 813 35.54 23.04 -18.07
N LEU A 814 34.56 23.58 -18.80
CA LEU A 814 33.50 22.81 -19.45
C LEU A 814 34.01 21.92 -20.61
N GLY A 815 35.24 22.11 -21.09
CA GLY A 815 35.83 21.35 -22.20
C GLY A 815 35.22 21.67 -23.57
N CYS A 816 34.77 22.91 -23.78
CA CYS A 816 34.27 23.40 -25.07
C CYS A 816 35.43 23.53 -26.08
N GLY A 817 35.24 23.04 -27.31
CA GLY A 817 36.20 23.22 -28.42
C GLY A 817 37.11 22.02 -28.74
N ASN A 818 37.13 20.96 -27.93
CA ASN A 818 37.95 19.78 -28.21
C ASN A 818 37.23 18.77 -29.14
N ASN A 819 37.49 18.86 -30.45
CA ASN A 819 36.96 17.93 -31.47
C ASN A 819 37.45 16.47 -31.35
N ARG A 820 38.42 16.18 -30.47
CA ARG A 820 38.95 14.82 -30.23
C ARG A 820 39.25 14.56 -28.74
N ARG A 821 38.21 14.33 -27.93
CA ARG A 821 38.17 13.49 -26.69
C ARG A 821 36.88 13.75 -25.90
N ASN A 822 35.77 13.17 -26.34
CA ASN A 822 34.59 12.91 -25.50
C ASN A 822 34.30 11.40 -25.55
N ALA A 823 35.29 10.60 -25.13
CA ALA A 823 35.25 9.13 -25.15
C ALA A 823 34.89 8.55 -23.78
N TYR A 824 33.83 9.10 -23.15
CA TYR A 824 33.06 8.50 -22.06
C TYR A 824 31.66 9.10 -22.12
N GLY A 825 30.75 8.40 -22.82
CA GLY A 825 29.38 8.86 -23.05
C GLY A 825 28.59 7.80 -23.80
N SER A 826 27.50 7.32 -23.20
CA SER A 826 26.66 6.26 -23.73
C SER A 826 25.77 6.74 -24.89
N PRO A 827 25.55 5.93 -25.95
CA PRO A 827 24.30 5.94 -26.69
C PRO A 827 23.21 5.20 -25.86
N SER A 828 21.92 5.50 -25.95
CA SER A 828 21.19 6.44 -26.82
C SER A 828 19.82 6.78 -26.22
N SER A 829 19.19 7.86 -26.71
CA SER A 829 17.73 8.05 -26.67
C SER A 829 17.29 8.85 -27.90
N PRO A 830 16.09 8.61 -28.44
CA PRO A 830 15.62 9.25 -29.66
C PRO A 830 15.11 10.68 -29.43
N LEU A 831 15.09 11.45 -30.53
CA LEU A 831 14.76 12.87 -30.62
C LEU A 831 13.37 13.23 -30.11
N LEU A 832 13.27 14.37 -29.42
CA LEU A 832 12.03 15.14 -29.27
C LEU A 832 12.24 16.61 -29.66
N SER A 833 11.54 17.00 -30.73
CA SER A 833 11.03 18.35 -31.09
C SER A 833 11.79 19.61 -30.67
N ALA A 834 12.23 20.39 -31.68
CA ALA A 834 12.70 21.76 -31.54
C ALA A 834 11.55 22.81 -31.53
N PRO A 835 11.77 24.01 -30.97
CA PRO A 835 11.03 25.23 -31.32
C PRO A 835 11.51 25.83 -32.67
N PRO A 836 10.74 26.73 -33.31
CA PRO A 836 10.80 26.92 -34.77
C PRO A 836 11.97 27.77 -35.30
N GLN A 837 12.26 27.59 -36.59
CA GLN A 837 13.21 28.41 -37.34
C GLN A 837 12.75 29.87 -37.49
N LYS A 838 13.68 30.81 -37.26
CA LYS A 838 13.86 31.92 -38.21
C LYS A 838 15.31 32.42 -38.25
N LEU A 839 15.86 32.37 -39.46
CA LEU A 839 16.99 33.13 -40.00
C LEU A 839 18.35 33.05 -39.26
N LEU A 840 19.25 32.35 -39.93
CA LEU A 840 20.70 32.53 -39.88
C LEU A 840 21.07 34.02 -39.97
N ASP A 841 22.20 34.39 -39.36
CA ASP A 841 23.27 34.97 -40.18
C ASP A 841 24.68 34.74 -39.60
N ARG A 842 25.58 34.39 -40.52
CA ARG A 842 27.06 34.37 -40.45
C ARG A 842 27.77 34.16 -39.10
N ASP A 843 28.43 33.01 -39.02
CA ASP A 843 29.58 32.79 -38.15
C ASP A 843 30.60 33.94 -38.30
N GLY A 844 30.89 34.63 -37.20
CA GLY A 844 31.56 35.93 -37.24
C GLY A 844 32.12 36.37 -35.90
N PHE A 845 32.70 35.45 -35.13
CA PHE A 845 33.44 35.78 -33.91
C PHE A 845 34.82 35.11 -33.91
N CYS A 846 35.84 35.90 -34.20
CA CYS A 846 37.23 35.55 -33.94
C CYS A 846 37.51 35.76 -32.44
N ASP A 847 38.13 34.79 -31.79
CA ASP A 847 38.62 34.92 -30.42
C ASP A 847 40.01 35.60 -30.44
N PRO A 848 40.17 36.81 -29.86
CA PRO A 848 41.46 37.52 -29.85
C PRO A 848 42.55 36.80 -29.04
N SER A 849 42.19 35.83 -28.19
CA SER A 849 43.11 35.16 -27.27
C SER A 849 43.79 33.90 -27.84
N THR A 850 43.32 33.37 -28.97
CA THR A 850 43.77 32.07 -29.51
C THR A 850 44.37 32.10 -30.92
N GLY A 851 44.18 33.18 -31.68
CA GLY A 851 44.97 33.47 -32.89
C GLY A 851 44.86 32.48 -34.07
N LEU A 852 43.87 31.59 -34.06
CA LEU A 852 43.69 30.54 -35.07
C LEU A 852 42.46 30.81 -35.95
N CYS A 853 42.70 31.49 -37.07
CA CYS A 853 41.74 31.64 -38.16
C CYS A 853 42.34 31.05 -39.44
N ASP A 854 42.09 29.77 -39.72
CA ASP A 854 42.18 29.25 -41.09
C ASP A 854 41.51 27.88 -41.26
N ALA A 855 40.59 27.79 -42.21
CA ALA A 855 40.76 26.93 -43.39
C ALA A 855 39.60 27.17 -44.38
N THR A 856 39.94 27.32 -45.65
CA THR A 856 38.99 27.49 -46.75
C THR A 856 38.54 26.14 -47.34
N LYS A 857 37.28 26.13 -47.82
CA LYS A 857 36.56 25.10 -48.62
C LYS A 857 35.74 24.06 -47.85
#